data_AF-A0A812ZAJ9-F1
#
_entry.id   AF-A0A812ZAJ9-F1
#
_cell.length_a   1.000
_cell.length_b   1.000
_cell.length_c   1.000
_cell.angle_alpha   90.00
_cell.angle_beta   90.00
_cell.angle_gamma   90.00
#
_symmetry.space_group_name_H-M   'P 1'
#
loop_
_entity.id
_entity.type
_entity.pdbx_description
1 polymer ?
#
loop_
_entity_poly.entity_id
_entity_poly.type
_entity_poly.pdbx_seq_one_letter_code
_entity_poly.pdbx_strand_id
1 'polypeptide(L)'
;MDQRGPAAGYATAGPSPGCEVTFSVRAETSFGDRIVLVGSGDALGNWNPWDGSIELTTTEKDYPLWKSIPLKLGSSGVEYKYVRLKGDGEAVWEFDGHNRCVSPDALTTSSVVDDGDFGEALEEAFCYPKALANKEDRGASFNLPDGNGMQLVVIGDDSAVGHGAKGYNGWAAQLGKLLNQQYGYGYSNAAQIGSCVQETLKKGLLSMLPNPTPQVVIFGFSMELRWLATCPEWDRKTIYDNTMKAFSALAADAWDLGIMPVFAGLTPNSGFEMEQAKLLRDADGEMKGMGVPVLDWLHAITKGGDKFGTWTEGLAHSSMHPNTSGHDKMFSAIDINIFDPQKVTELLQKRAADLKDVTRECFNDGRYELNPGWGDLQASLCTAFREAPWSLRRGLYLRHGDDEKSLFSVYLGDSGMLRSVGQVPPRSVARLRHIGRNLEGLPTTSQVLFCDDNLQAVKTESGRLQLFNQAACEYNVHPMWYDVRQATKKMDHGVYEDLSGQAFRTAIISCHGLQSRVKVPARSAVELRRVGDLKSIEQVAVLPLGDRCSTRMLLHKIEFDGPCYPFDLTRTTSLGDVVDMVATGFEDMWNPDLLCYDGELGRIFHRKWSGLSFAHEVEYENGEDPIGNFAPIVERMRKRYTGRAARFDWACKNADHVLFVRTGVASRGEVCNLQSRMQERYPGLKARLLLISEQETSEFNGLKDFVHVRESFDPDRMYEDMNYWINCAHRFRGILESVGVTARSLYWCPNDLKEAEKERQKSVGEGSESSSPEPDSNSKTQATMQTSEVVKFSHANLYELHQEQIKPEAIGA
;
A
#
# COMPACT_ATOMS: atom_id res chain seq x y z
N MET A 1 20.35 72.84 -3.42
CA MET A 1 20.21 73.45 -2.09
C MET A 1 19.21 72.61 -1.32
N ASP A 2 19.72 72.07 -0.21
CA ASP A 2 19.09 71.33 0.90
C ASP A 2 17.57 71.30 0.98
N GLN A 3 17.01 70.10 1.23
CA GLN A 3 16.32 69.76 2.49
C GLN A 3 16.32 68.22 2.68
N ARG A 4 17.05 67.69 3.68
CA ARG A 4 16.79 66.37 4.29
C ARG A 4 16.57 66.58 5.79
N GLY A 5 15.34 66.30 6.24
CA GLY A 5 14.93 66.21 7.64
C GLY A 5 15.23 64.83 8.26
N PRO A 6 14.99 64.67 9.58
CA PRO A 6 15.91 63.98 10.49
C PRO A 6 15.64 62.49 10.70
N ALA A 7 16.66 61.84 11.27
CA ALA A 7 16.77 60.43 11.62
C ALA A 7 15.66 59.95 12.59
N ALA A 8 15.08 58.79 12.26
CA ALA A 8 14.39 57.92 13.21
C ALA A 8 15.33 56.77 13.60
N GLY A 9 15.52 56.58 14.90
CA GLY A 9 16.50 55.66 15.47
C GLY A 9 16.26 54.20 15.12
N TYR A 10 17.33 53.51 14.76
CA TYR A 10 17.38 52.06 14.78
C TYR A 10 17.27 51.60 16.24
N ALA A 11 16.15 50.97 16.57
CA ALA A 11 16.05 50.17 17.78
C ALA A 11 17.08 49.04 17.65
N THR A 12 18.05 49.02 18.57
CA THR A 12 18.95 47.89 18.76
C THR A 12 18.11 46.68 19.17
N ALA A 13 17.95 45.71 18.25
CA ALA A 13 17.43 44.40 18.60
C ALA A 13 18.31 43.81 19.70
N GLY A 14 17.70 43.45 20.84
CA GLY A 14 18.37 42.66 21.87
C GLY A 14 18.83 41.31 21.32
N PRO A 15 19.75 40.60 21.99
CA PRO A 15 20.25 39.31 21.54
C PRO A 15 19.06 38.35 21.33
N SER A 16 18.96 37.83 20.11
CA SER A 16 18.01 36.79 19.74
C SER A 16 18.18 35.56 20.66
N PRO A 17 17.10 34.82 20.98
CA PRO A 17 17.21 33.57 21.72
C PRO A 17 18.16 32.64 20.96
N GLY A 18 19.21 32.14 21.64
CA GLY A 18 20.30 31.41 21.00
C GLY A 18 19.80 30.25 20.13
N CYS A 19 20.20 30.27 18.87
CA CYS A 19 19.89 29.23 17.90
C CYS A 19 20.50 27.89 18.34
N GLU A 20 19.76 26.80 18.13
CA GLU A 20 20.21 25.46 18.49
C GLU A 20 20.95 24.81 17.32
N VAL A 21 22.12 24.24 17.60
CA VAL A 21 22.96 23.56 16.63
C VAL A 21 23.16 22.11 17.05
N THR A 22 22.93 21.18 16.14
CA THR A 22 23.24 19.76 16.34
C THR A 22 24.37 19.35 15.42
N PHE A 23 25.43 18.76 15.96
CA PHE A 23 26.57 18.26 15.21
C PHE A 23 26.39 16.77 14.92
N SER A 24 26.78 16.34 13.72
CA SER A 24 26.79 14.94 13.34
C SER A 24 28.01 14.54 12.53
N VAL A 25 28.53 13.35 12.83
CA VAL A 25 29.68 12.74 12.13
C VAL A 25 29.48 11.23 12.02
N ARG A 26 29.93 10.62 10.93
CA ARG A 26 29.95 9.17 10.75
C ARG A 26 31.27 8.61 11.26
N ALA A 27 31.22 7.71 12.24
CA ALA A 27 32.41 7.10 12.81
C ALA A 27 32.17 5.64 13.15
N GLU A 28 32.99 4.74 12.61
CA GLU A 28 33.01 3.36 13.07
C GLU A 28 33.81 3.23 14.36
N THR A 29 33.28 2.50 15.33
CA THR A 29 33.82 2.41 16.70
C THR A 29 33.99 0.97 17.15
N SER A 30 34.99 0.70 17.99
CA SER A 30 35.09 -0.56 18.72
C SER A 30 34.29 -0.51 20.03
N PHE A 31 33.99 -1.67 20.61
CA PHE A 31 33.30 -1.72 21.90
C PHE A 31 34.09 -0.96 22.98
N GLY A 32 33.44 0.00 23.63
CA GLY A 32 34.06 0.87 24.65
C GLY A 32 34.57 2.21 24.12
N ASP A 33 34.64 2.40 22.79
CA ASP A 33 34.95 3.71 22.20
C ASP A 33 33.77 4.68 22.37
N ARG A 34 34.08 5.96 22.49
CA ARG A 34 33.12 7.08 22.50
C ARG A 34 33.55 8.17 21.52
N ILE A 35 32.59 8.84 20.90
CA ILE A 35 32.83 10.01 20.07
C ILE A 35 32.44 11.26 20.86
N VAL A 36 33.38 12.19 21.04
CA VAL A 36 33.14 13.47 21.70
C VAL A 36 33.45 14.63 20.77
N LEU A 37 32.74 15.73 20.95
CA LEU A 37 32.94 17.01 20.29
C LEU A 37 33.59 18.00 21.27
N VAL A 38 34.66 18.65 20.84
CA VAL A 38 35.37 19.69 21.59
C VAL A 38 35.59 20.92 20.72
N GLY A 39 35.77 22.09 21.32
CA GLY A 39 35.96 23.32 20.55
C GLY A 39 36.38 24.53 21.37
N SER A 40 36.44 25.67 20.69
CA SER A 40 37.01 26.92 21.20
C SER A 40 36.13 27.70 22.17
N GLY A 41 34.87 27.30 22.35
CA GLY A 41 33.94 27.95 23.27
C GLY A 41 33.70 27.14 24.56
N ASP A 42 33.26 27.81 25.62
CA ASP A 42 32.90 27.18 26.90
C ASP A 42 31.85 26.07 26.74
N ALA A 43 30.91 26.26 25.78
CA ALA A 43 29.89 25.25 25.46
C ALA A 43 30.45 23.98 24.78
N LEU A 44 31.72 23.99 24.38
CA LEU A 44 32.43 22.89 23.73
C LEU A 44 33.70 22.47 24.50
N GLY A 45 33.81 22.84 25.78
CA GLY A 45 34.86 22.31 26.67
C GLY A 45 36.26 22.89 26.47
N ASN A 46 36.43 24.00 25.75
CA ASN A 46 37.72 24.68 25.56
C ASN A 46 38.87 23.73 25.14
N TRP A 47 38.61 22.90 24.12
CA TRP A 47 39.53 21.90 23.58
C TRP A 47 39.92 20.74 24.51
N ASN A 48 39.23 20.55 25.64
CA ASN A 48 39.48 19.42 26.54
C ASN A 48 38.52 18.25 26.24
N PRO A 49 39.02 17.08 25.77
CA PRO A 49 38.16 15.94 25.44
C PRO A 49 37.63 15.18 26.67
N TRP A 50 38.23 15.37 27.85
CA TRP A 50 37.88 14.65 29.07
C TRP A 50 36.96 15.42 30.01
N ASP A 51 36.94 16.75 29.91
CA ASP A 51 36.18 17.64 30.78
C ASP A 51 35.53 18.75 29.95
N GLY A 52 34.21 18.88 30.05
CA GLY A 52 33.42 19.85 29.28
C GLY A 52 33.19 19.49 27.80
N SER A 53 33.68 18.34 27.33
CA SER A 53 33.37 17.83 25.98
C SER A 53 31.90 17.39 25.86
N ILE A 54 31.39 17.40 24.63
CA ILE A 54 30.03 16.95 24.34
C ILE A 54 30.10 15.52 23.80
N GLU A 55 29.58 14.56 24.56
CA GLU A 55 29.49 13.17 24.11
C GLU A 55 28.37 13.03 23.07
N LEU A 56 28.69 12.41 21.93
CA LEU A 56 27.72 12.12 20.87
C LEU A 56 27.06 10.77 21.11
N THR A 57 25.83 10.64 20.60
CA THR A 57 25.03 9.42 20.73
C THR A 57 24.65 8.87 19.37
N THR A 58 24.43 7.55 19.31
CA THR A 58 23.95 6.84 18.12
C THR A 58 22.92 5.77 18.52
N THR A 59 22.25 5.18 17.54
CA THR A 59 21.31 4.06 17.73
C THR A 59 21.63 2.97 16.72
N GLU A 60 21.11 1.76 16.92
CA GLU A 60 21.27 0.66 15.96
C GLU A 60 20.83 1.04 14.53
N LYS A 61 19.78 1.87 14.41
CA LYS A 61 19.28 2.35 13.12
C LYS A 61 20.15 3.44 12.50
N ASP A 62 20.77 4.28 13.33
CA ASP A 62 21.55 5.44 12.88
C ASP A 62 23.03 5.10 12.67
N TYR A 63 23.55 4.06 13.33
CA TYR A 63 24.96 3.68 13.25
C TYR A 63 25.41 3.44 11.80
N PRO A 64 26.57 3.99 11.36
CA PRO A 64 27.63 4.65 12.14
C PRO A 64 27.49 6.17 12.31
N LEU A 65 26.30 6.77 12.15
CA LEU A 65 26.08 8.21 12.37
C LEU A 65 25.94 8.54 13.87
N TRP A 66 26.75 9.48 14.34
CA TRP A 66 26.75 9.99 15.71
C TRP A 66 26.23 11.42 15.74
N LYS A 67 25.44 11.78 16.77
CA LYS A 67 24.81 13.09 16.89
C LYS A 67 24.99 13.68 18.28
N SER A 68 25.24 14.98 18.36
CA SER A 68 25.24 15.71 19.63
C SER A 68 23.81 15.96 20.11
N ILE A 69 23.66 16.31 21.39
CA ILE A 69 22.46 17.04 21.83
C ILE A 69 22.40 18.42 21.12
N PRO A 70 21.23 19.06 21.00
CA PRO A 70 21.16 20.45 20.54
C PRO A 70 21.95 21.39 21.46
N LEU A 71 22.91 22.12 20.89
CA LEU A 71 23.79 23.04 21.60
C LEU A 71 23.41 24.49 21.29
N LYS A 72 23.50 25.38 22.28
CA LYS A 72 23.33 26.81 22.08
C LYS A 72 24.70 27.45 21.91
N LEU A 73 25.06 27.77 20.67
CA LEU A 73 26.32 28.40 20.34
C LEU A 73 26.16 29.92 20.21
N GLY A 74 27.21 30.67 20.51
CA GLY A 74 27.24 32.12 20.31
C GLY A 74 27.29 32.49 18.83
N SER A 75 26.80 33.67 18.46
CA SER A 75 26.70 34.12 17.06
C SER A 75 28.04 34.51 16.41
N SER A 76 29.17 34.31 17.08
CA SER A 76 30.52 34.69 16.60
C SER A 76 31.20 33.61 15.75
N GLY A 77 30.53 32.48 15.49
CA GLY A 77 31.17 31.29 14.94
C GLY A 77 31.96 30.52 16.01
N VAL A 78 32.22 29.24 15.76
CA VAL A 78 32.97 28.36 16.68
C VAL A 78 33.90 27.45 15.90
N GLU A 79 35.10 27.22 16.46
CA GLU A 79 36.00 26.17 15.99
C GLU A 79 35.80 24.92 16.84
N TYR A 80 35.89 23.75 16.20
CA TYR A 80 35.66 22.48 16.87
C TYR A 80 36.42 21.32 16.19
N LYS A 81 36.50 20.19 16.89
CA LYS A 81 36.97 18.90 16.38
C LYS A 81 36.21 17.74 17.03
N TYR A 82 36.17 16.62 16.33
CA TYR A 82 35.75 15.34 16.90
C TYR A 82 36.96 14.57 17.44
N VAL A 83 36.77 13.92 18.58
CA VAL A 83 37.76 13.06 19.23
C VAL A 83 37.12 11.72 19.54
N ARG A 84 37.78 10.63 19.14
CA ARG A 84 37.44 9.28 19.56
C ARG A 84 38.21 8.94 20.83
N LEU A 85 37.48 8.75 21.92
CA LEU A 85 38.02 8.25 23.18
C LEU A 85 37.90 6.73 23.16
N LYS A 86 39.01 6.02 23.02
CA LYS A 86 39.03 4.56 22.98
C LYS A 86 38.74 3.96 24.36
N GLY A 87 38.26 2.72 24.38
CA GLY A 87 38.00 1.98 25.61
C GLY A 87 39.23 1.78 26.52
N ASP A 88 40.44 1.92 25.99
CA ASP A 88 41.72 1.85 26.71
C ASP A 88 42.20 3.20 27.27
N GLY A 89 41.45 4.30 27.02
CA GLY A 89 41.76 5.65 27.48
C GLY A 89 42.60 6.49 26.51
N GLU A 90 42.93 5.99 25.31
CA GLU A 90 43.59 6.79 24.27
C GLU A 90 42.60 7.78 23.61
N ALA A 91 43.03 9.03 23.39
CA ALA A 91 42.27 10.03 22.64
C ALA A 91 42.83 10.15 21.22
N VAL A 92 42.04 9.74 20.22
CA VAL A 92 42.36 9.85 18.80
C VAL A 92 41.58 11.01 18.20
N TRP A 93 42.30 12.04 17.78
CA TRP A 93 41.73 13.18 17.08
C TRP A 93 41.41 12.82 15.64
N GLU A 94 40.35 13.40 15.07
CA GLU A 94 39.92 13.09 13.71
C GLU A 94 41.03 13.22 12.66
N PHE A 95 41.79 14.31 12.66
CA PHE A 95 42.96 14.50 11.79
C PHE A 95 43.90 15.59 12.32
N ASP A 96 45.17 15.45 11.97
CA ASP A 96 46.23 16.44 12.20
C ASP A 96 46.11 17.55 11.15
N GLY A 97 45.56 18.70 11.55
CA GLY A 97 45.28 19.80 10.62
C GLY A 97 44.44 20.91 11.25
N HIS A 98 43.93 21.81 10.41
CA HIS A 98 43.08 22.92 10.84
C HIS A 98 41.85 22.43 11.61
N ASN A 99 41.31 23.29 12.48
CA ASN A 99 40.07 23.03 13.18
C ASN A 99 38.89 23.14 12.19
N ARG A 100 37.83 22.34 12.41
CA ARG A 100 36.57 22.59 11.74
C ARG A 100 36.00 23.91 12.25
N CYS A 101 35.23 24.60 11.42
CA CYS A 101 34.64 25.89 11.79
C CYS A 101 33.18 25.96 11.33
N VAL A 102 32.30 26.38 12.23
CA VAL A 102 30.93 26.81 11.88
C VAL A 102 30.94 28.32 11.76
N SER A 103 30.59 28.84 10.58
CA SER A 103 30.54 30.28 10.34
C SER A 103 29.38 30.94 11.10
N PRO A 104 29.50 32.23 11.45
CA PRO A 104 28.39 33.01 12.03
C PRO A 104 27.08 32.91 11.25
N ASP A 105 27.16 32.87 9.92
CA ASP A 105 25.99 32.82 9.03
C ASP A 105 25.17 31.53 9.24
N ALA A 106 25.82 30.40 9.51
CA ALA A 106 25.17 29.13 9.80
C ALA A 106 24.48 29.09 11.18
N LEU A 107 24.84 30.03 12.06
CA LEU A 107 24.33 30.17 13.43
C LEU A 107 23.19 31.19 13.56
N THR A 108 22.67 31.70 12.44
CA THR A 108 21.55 32.65 12.40
C THR A 108 20.18 31.97 12.56
N THR A 109 20.10 30.65 12.38
CA THR A 109 18.91 29.82 12.59
C THR A 109 19.30 28.49 13.23
N SER A 110 18.34 27.75 13.80
CA SER A 110 18.63 26.42 14.34
C SER A 110 18.99 25.45 13.21
N SER A 111 20.16 24.82 13.30
CA SER A 111 20.80 24.11 12.19
C SER A 111 21.37 22.76 12.60
N VAL A 112 21.57 21.88 11.63
CA VAL A 112 22.38 20.67 11.73
C VAL A 112 23.69 20.91 11.00
N VAL A 113 24.80 20.55 11.64
CA VAL A 113 26.14 20.53 11.06
C VAL A 113 26.46 19.06 10.79
N ASP A 114 26.50 18.70 9.51
CA ASP A 114 26.87 17.36 9.06
C ASP A 114 28.31 17.41 8.55
N ASP A 115 29.19 16.67 9.20
CA ASP A 115 30.63 16.70 8.98
C ASP A 115 31.15 15.50 8.17
N GLY A 116 30.24 14.67 7.64
CA GLY A 116 30.62 13.51 6.84
C GLY A 116 31.33 12.45 7.69
N ASP A 117 32.44 11.92 7.20
CA ASP A 117 33.15 10.82 7.85
C ASP A 117 34.25 11.31 8.81
N PHE A 118 34.38 10.64 9.95
CA PHE A 118 35.40 10.91 10.95
C PHE A 118 36.79 10.74 10.35
N GLY A 119 37.59 11.81 10.43
CA GLY A 119 38.95 11.85 9.92
C GLY A 119 39.11 12.38 8.51
N GLU A 120 38.00 12.66 7.81
CA GLU A 120 38.03 13.36 6.53
C GLU A 120 37.94 14.88 6.76
N ALA A 121 38.93 15.61 6.24
CA ALA A 121 38.94 17.07 6.32
C ALA A 121 37.98 17.66 5.26
N LEU A 122 37.04 18.48 5.71
CA LEU A 122 36.18 19.28 4.84
C LEU A 122 36.68 20.72 4.77
N GLU A 123 36.70 21.32 3.57
CA GLU A 123 37.03 22.74 3.41
C GLU A 123 36.04 23.65 4.16
N GLU A 124 34.76 23.27 4.21
CA GLU A 124 33.70 23.94 4.97
C GLU A 124 32.71 22.91 5.52
N ALA A 125 32.16 23.18 6.72
CA ALA A 125 31.13 22.34 7.33
C ALA A 125 29.79 22.44 6.58
N PHE A 126 29.17 21.30 6.27
CA PHE A 126 27.87 21.29 5.61
C PHE A 126 26.76 21.57 6.64
N CYS A 127 26.26 22.81 6.63
CA CYS A 127 25.24 23.28 7.55
C CYS A 127 23.88 23.41 6.86
N TYR A 128 22.82 22.93 7.49
CA TYR A 128 21.46 23.15 7.02
C TYR A 128 20.47 23.43 8.15
N PRO A 129 19.50 24.34 7.95
CA PRO A 129 18.43 24.59 8.91
C PRO A 129 17.68 23.32 9.32
N LYS A 130 17.36 23.17 10.60
CA LYS A 130 16.58 22.04 11.11
C LYS A 130 15.18 21.98 10.50
N ALA A 131 14.61 23.11 10.06
CA ALA A 131 13.34 23.16 9.33
C ALA A 131 13.43 22.43 7.97
N LEU A 132 14.57 22.53 7.29
CA LEU A 132 14.89 21.78 6.08
C LEU A 132 15.11 20.28 6.37
N ALA A 133 15.08 19.80 7.62
CA ALA A 133 14.98 18.37 7.90
C ALA A 133 13.64 17.77 7.44
N ASN A 134 12.60 18.60 7.35
CA ASN A 134 11.25 18.23 6.91
C ASN A 134 11.05 18.59 5.42
N LYS A 135 10.27 17.76 4.72
CA LYS A 135 10.24 17.59 3.25
C LYS A 135 9.93 18.84 2.40
N GLU A 136 9.32 19.90 2.96
CA GLU A 136 8.62 20.91 2.14
C GLU A 136 9.51 22.02 1.56
N ASP A 137 10.73 22.24 2.07
CA ASP A 137 11.59 23.36 1.65
C ASP A 137 12.86 22.96 0.85
N ARG A 138 13.05 21.67 0.55
CA ARG A 138 14.28 21.18 -0.12
C ARG A 138 14.21 21.36 -1.64
N GLY A 139 14.69 22.50 -2.11
CA GLY A 139 14.86 22.81 -3.54
C GLY A 139 13.67 23.55 -4.14
N ALA A 140 13.94 24.40 -5.12
CA ALA A 140 12.91 25.22 -5.75
C ALA A 140 12.02 24.35 -6.65
N SER A 141 10.79 24.08 -6.21
CA SER A 141 9.74 23.58 -7.11
C SER A 141 9.16 24.76 -7.90
N PHE A 142 9.06 24.61 -9.21
CA PHE A 142 8.56 25.65 -10.11
C PHE A 142 7.27 25.16 -10.75
N ASN A 143 6.15 25.80 -10.40
CA ASN A 143 4.87 25.55 -11.06
C ASN A 143 4.81 26.30 -12.39
N LEU A 144 4.19 25.68 -13.40
CA LEU A 144 3.86 26.36 -14.66
C LEU A 144 2.81 27.45 -14.38
N PRO A 145 2.99 28.70 -14.83
CA PRO A 145 2.01 29.77 -14.61
C PRO A 145 0.62 29.46 -15.20
N ASP A 146 0.57 28.79 -16.35
CA ASP A 146 -0.67 28.58 -17.13
C ASP A 146 -0.99 27.11 -17.41
N GLY A 147 -0.25 26.16 -16.81
CA GLY A 147 -0.42 24.70 -17.03
C GLY A 147 0.00 24.19 -18.41
N ASN A 148 0.41 25.07 -19.34
CA ASN A 148 0.93 24.71 -20.66
C ASN A 148 2.47 24.68 -20.65
N GLY A 149 3.07 23.50 -20.85
CA GLY A 149 4.52 23.31 -20.89
C GLY A 149 4.94 21.90 -20.46
N MET A 150 6.21 21.56 -20.70
CA MET A 150 6.77 20.28 -20.24
C MET A 150 6.93 20.29 -18.71
N GLN A 151 6.60 19.19 -18.07
CA GLN A 151 6.75 18.97 -16.63
C GLN A 151 7.78 17.87 -16.38
N LEU A 152 8.70 18.13 -15.45
CA LEU A 152 9.72 17.18 -15.01
C LEU A 152 9.64 16.95 -13.50
N VAL A 153 9.76 15.68 -13.09
CA VAL A 153 9.91 15.31 -11.69
C VAL A 153 11.20 14.52 -11.48
N VAL A 154 11.91 14.80 -10.39
CA VAL A 154 13.03 13.99 -9.90
C VAL A 154 12.55 13.15 -8.72
N ILE A 155 12.74 11.84 -8.79
CA ILE A 155 12.50 10.90 -7.69
C ILE A 155 13.83 10.22 -7.39
N GLY A 156 14.30 10.27 -6.16
CA GLY A 156 15.63 9.77 -5.83
C GLY A 156 15.97 9.78 -4.35
N ASP A 157 17.25 9.57 -4.08
CA ASP A 157 17.86 9.51 -2.75
C ASP A 157 18.50 10.84 -2.34
N ASP A 158 19.35 10.80 -1.33
CA ASP A 158 20.15 11.89 -0.76
C ASP A 158 20.88 12.75 -1.82
N SER A 159 21.46 12.12 -2.85
CA SER A 159 22.19 12.85 -3.89
C SER A 159 21.24 13.67 -4.76
N ALA A 160 20.07 13.10 -5.09
CA ALA A 160 19.04 13.82 -5.83
C ALA A 160 18.41 14.96 -5.00
N VAL A 161 18.38 14.84 -3.68
CA VAL A 161 18.00 15.94 -2.76
C VAL A 161 19.04 17.07 -2.77
N GLY A 162 20.31 16.78 -3.09
CA GLY A 162 21.41 17.73 -3.01
C GLY A 162 22.14 17.72 -1.66
N HIS A 163 22.09 16.60 -0.94
CA HIS A 163 22.81 16.43 0.32
C HIS A 163 24.33 16.60 0.12
N GLY A 164 24.95 17.47 0.92
CA GLY A 164 26.37 17.84 0.79
C GLY A 164 26.63 19.07 -0.10
N ALA A 165 25.64 19.56 -0.86
CA ALA A 165 25.72 20.85 -1.55
C ALA A 165 25.21 22.00 -0.67
N LYS A 166 25.92 23.13 -0.71
CA LYS A 166 25.51 24.37 -0.03
C LYS A 166 24.07 24.75 -0.38
N GLY A 167 23.23 24.89 0.66
CA GLY A 167 21.82 25.23 0.50
C GLY A 167 20.97 24.18 -0.25
N TYR A 168 21.40 22.92 -0.28
CA TYR A 168 20.79 21.85 -1.09
C TYR A 168 20.74 22.16 -2.60
N ASN A 169 21.60 23.05 -3.09
CA ASN A 169 21.67 23.40 -4.51
C ASN A 169 22.48 22.36 -5.31
N GLY A 170 22.08 21.09 -5.21
CA GLY A 170 22.72 19.97 -5.90
C GLY A 170 22.39 19.90 -7.39
N TRP A 171 22.89 18.85 -8.06
CA TRP A 171 22.76 18.66 -9.51
C TRP A 171 21.32 18.73 -10.02
N ALA A 172 20.37 18.16 -9.26
CA ALA A 172 18.96 18.12 -9.64
C ALA A 172 18.33 19.52 -9.62
N ALA A 173 18.62 20.30 -8.58
CA ALA A 173 18.12 21.67 -8.44
C ALA A 173 18.73 22.60 -9.51
N GLN A 174 20.02 22.42 -9.83
CA GLN A 174 20.69 23.15 -10.92
C GLN A 174 20.08 22.82 -12.28
N LEU A 175 19.82 21.53 -12.54
CA LEU A 175 19.13 21.08 -13.75
C LEU A 175 17.73 21.66 -13.88
N GLY A 176 16.92 21.60 -12.82
CA GLY A 176 15.57 22.17 -12.82
C GLY A 176 15.55 23.66 -13.16
N LYS A 177 16.46 24.45 -12.56
CA LYS A 177 16.63 25.88 -12.87
C LYS A 177 17.01 26.10 -14.33
N LEU A 178 17.98 25.35 -14.85
CA LEU A 178 18.42 25.49 -16.24
C LEU A 178 17.31 25.13 -17.24
N LEU A 179 16.60 24.01 -17.04
CA LEU A 179 15.53 23.58 -17.92
C LEU A 179 14.33 24.55 -17.89
N ASN A 180 14.02 25.13 -16.73
CA ASN A 180 13.03 26.18 -16.63
C ASN A 180 13.45 27.42 -17.43
N GLN A 181 14.70 27.88 -17.29
CA GLN A 181 15.20 29.06 -18.01
C GLN A 181 15.32 28.84 -19.52
N GLN A 182 15.78 27.66 -19.94
CA GLN A 182 16.08 27.36 -21.34
C GLN A 182 14.85 26.91 -22.13
N TYR A 183 13.98 26.11 -21.52
CA TYR A 183 12.87 25.44 -22.21
C TYR A 183 11.50 25.69 -21.56
N GLY A 184 11.43 26.43 -20.44
CA GLY A 184 10.17 26.73 -19.77
C GLY A 184 9.56 25.54 -19.00
N TYR A 185 10.36 24.55 -18.60
CA TYR A 185 9.86 23.40 -17.85
C TYR A 185 9.24 23.79 -16.50
N GLY A 186 8.13 23.16 -16.15
CA GLY A 186 7.74 22.97 -14.74
C GLY A 186 8.61 21.89 -14.11
N TYR A 187 8.93 22.05 -12.83
CA TYR A 187 9.89 21.19 -12.16
C TYR A 187 9.50 20.94 -10.70
N SER A 188 9.65 19.68 -10.28
CA SER A 188 9.49 19.26 -8.89
C SER A 188 10.59 18.27 -8.51
N ASN A 189 11.12 18.40 -7.30
CA ASN A 189 12.03 17.43 -6.72
C ASN A 189 11.32 16.66 -5.60
N ALA A 190 10.96 15.41 -5.88
CA ALA A 190 10.32 14.49 -4.96
C ALA A 190 11.32 13.49 -4.33
N ALA A 191 12.63 13.76 -4.45
CA ALA A 191 13.66 12.93 -3.82
C ALA A 191 13.58 12.98 -2.28
N GLN A 192 13.98 11.90 -1.64
CA GLN A 192 13.92 11.74 -0.19
C GLN A 192 15.22 11.12 0.33
N ILE A 193 15.77 11.73 1.39
CA ILE A 193 16.91 11.21 2.15
C ILE A 193 16.61 9.80 2.65
N GLY A 194 17.54 8.86 2.44
CA GLY A 194 17.41 7.46 2.83
C GLY A 194 16.44 6.65 1.97
N SER A 195 15.93 7.19 0.86
CA SER A 195 15.03 6.47 -0.05
C SER A 195 15.81 5.53 -0.96
N CYS A 196 15.21 4.37 -1.25
CA CYS A 196 15.77 3.42 -2.21
C CYS A 196 14.81 3.12 -3.39
N VAL A 197 15.36 2.62 -4.49
CA VAL A 197 14.67 2.23 -5.72
C VAL A 197 13.66 1.12 -5.47
N GLN A 198 13.94 0.17 -4.56
CA GLN A 198 13.02 -0.92 -4.23
C GLN A 198 11.84 -0.42 -3.39
N GLU A 199 12.07 0.48 -2.43
CA GLU A 199 10.99 1.10 -1.65
C GLU A 199 10.10 1.96 -2.55
N THR A 200 10.72 2.70 -3.48
CA THR A 200 10.02 3.48 -4.49
C THR A 200 9.16 2.60 -5.40
N LEU A 201 9.70 1.49 -5.89
CA LEU A 201 8.94 0.51 -6.67
C LEU A 201 7.77 -0.08 -5.87
N LYS A 202 7.98 -0.38 -4.59
CA LYS A 202 6.94 -0.92 -3.70
C LYS A 202 5.81 0.08 -3.44
N LYS A 203 6.11 1.39 -3.35
CA LYS A 203 5.13 2.47 -3.18
C LYS A 203 4.30 2.73 -4.44
N GLY A 204 4.80 2.34 -5.61
CA GLY A 204 4.16 2.55 -6.89
C GLY A 204 4.37 3.97 -7.42
N LEU A 205 4.87 4.08 -8.66
CA LEU A 205 5.25 5.36 -9.28
C LEU A 205 4.09 6.37 -9.33
N LEU A 206 2.88 5.92 -9.67
CA LEU A 206 1.71 6.80 -9.87
C LEU A 206 1.37 7.65 -8.64
N SER A 207 1.60 7.09 -7.44
CA SER A 207 1.35 7.75 -6.15
C SER A 207 2.31 8.92 -5.87
N MET A 208 3.45 8.95 -6.56
CA MET A 208 4.52 9.92 -6.34
C MET A 208 4.53 11.05 -7.39
N LEU A 209 3.72 10.92 -8.44
CA LEU A 209 3.71 11.88 -9.54
C LEU A 209 2.79 13.08 -9.25
N PRO A 210 3.25 14.32 -9.56
CA PRO A 210 2.43 15.52 -9.44
C PRO A 210 1.25 15.52 -10.41
N ASN A 211 0.32 16.47 -10.22
CA ASN A 211 -0.77 16.77 -11.12
C ASN A 211 -0.59 18.22 -11.64
N PRO A 212 -0.53 18.47 -12.97
CA PRO A 212 -0.64 17.51 -14.08
C PRO A 212 0.52 16.51 -14.16
N THR A 213 0.25 15.34 -14.77
CA THR A 213 1.24 14.26 -14.95
C THR A 213 2.47 14.78 -15.72
N PRO A 214 3.70 14.50 -15.26
CA PRO A 214 4.90 14.97 -15.94
C PRO A 214 5.16 14.21 -17.24
N GLN A 215 5.88 14.83 -18.16
CA GLN A 215 6.35 14.17 -19.40
C GLN A 215 7.70 13.47 -19.19
N VAL A 216 8.45 13.89 -18.17
CA VAL A 216 9.77 13.32 -17.85
C VAL A 216 9.86 13.00 -16.36
N VAL A 217 10.39 11.82 -16.04
CA VAL A 217 10.77 11.43 -14.67
C VAL A 217 12.25 11.04 -14.65
N ILE A 218 13.02 11.62 -13.72
CA ILE A 218 14.40 11.23 -13.46
C ILE A 218 14.43 10.35 -12.21
N PHE A 219 14.98 9.13 -12.33
CA PHE A 219 15.24 8.23 -11.20
C PHE A 219 16.68 8.39 -10.71
N GLY A 220 16.84 9.03 -9.55
CA GLY A 220 18.12 9.39 -8.95
C GLY A 220 18.49 8.54 -7.74
N PHE A 221 18.78 7.26 -7.95
CA PHE A 221 19.16 6.33 -6.89
C PHE A 221 20.59 5.83 -7.06
N SER A 222 21.36 5.89 -5.98
CA SER A 222 22.67 5.22 -5.89
C SER A 222 22.90 4.60 -4.50
N MET A 223 21.97 4.73 -3.57
CA MET A 223 22.11 4.33 -2.16
C MET A 223 22.31 2.82 -1.95
N GLU A 224 21.60 1.98 -2.67
CA GLU A 224 21.60 0.51 -2.49
C GLU A 224 22.92 -0.08 -2.93
N LEU A 225 23.47 0.44 -4.03
CA LEU A 225 24.78 0.02 -4.50
C LEU A 225 25.88 0.55 -3.57
N ARG A 226 25.67 1.66 -2.86
CA ARG A 226 26.60 2.11 -1.80
C ARG A 226 26.66 1.12 -0.63
N TRP A 227 25.59 0.37 -0.33
CA TRP A 227 25.60 -0.68 0.70
C TRP A 227 26.51 -1.88 0.37
N LEU A 228 26.97 -2.01 -0.89
CA LEU A 228 27.95 -3.03 -1.25
C LEU A 228 29.26 -2.89 -0.44
N ALA A 229 29.57 -1.68 0.04
CA ALA A 229 30.75 -1.41 0.86
C ALA A 229 30.71 -2.14 2.21
N THR A 230 29.52 -2.30 2.79
CA THR A 230 29.34 -2.79 4.17
C THR A 230 28.62 -4.13 4.24
N CYS A 231 28.07 -4.65 3.13
CA CYS A 231 27.35 -5.91 3.14
C CYS A 231 28.28 -7.14 3.06
N PRO A 232 27.85 -8.29 3.61
CA PRO A 232 28.57 -9.55 3.44
C PRO A 232 28.72 -9.95 1.97
N GLU A 233 29.82 -10.62 1.64
CA GLU A 233 30.15 -11.02 0.25
C GLU A 233 29.01 -11.79 -0.44
N TRP A 234 28.35 -12.70 0.28
CA TRP A 234 27.28 -13.53 -0.24
C TRP A 234 26.00 -12.75 -0.60
N ASP A 235 25.79 -11.55 -0.06
CA ASP A 235 24.60 -10.72 -0.33
C ASP A 235 24.80 -9.76 -1.52
N ARG A 236 26.05 -9.47 -1.91
CA ARG A 236 26.40 -8.47 -2.95
C ARG A 236 25.67 -8.71 -4.27
N LYS A 237 25.67 -9.95 -4.76
CA LYS A 237 25.04 -10.30 -6.04
C LYS A 237 23.52 -10.15 -5.99
N THR A 238 22.89 -10.50 -4.87
CA THR A 238 21.45 -10.36 -4.67
C THR A 238 21.03 -8.88 -4.62
N ILE A 239 21.80 -8.05 -3.91
CA ILE A 239 21.58 -6.59 -3.88
C ILE A 239 21.69 -6.00 -5.29
N TYR A 240 22.74 -6.37 -6.03
CA TYR A 240 22.92 -5.97 -7.43
C TYR A 240 21.70 -6.36 -8.29
N ASP A 241 21.32 -7.63 -8.30
CA ASP A 241 20.26 -8.16 -9.17
C ASP A 241 18.90 -7.52 -8.86
N ASN A 242 18.60 -7.32 -7.58
CA ASN A 242 17.35 -6.70 -7.16
C ASN A 242 17.31 -5.21 -7.53
N THR A 243 18.45 -4.51 -7.45
CA THR A 243 18.55 -3.10 -7.83
C THR A 243 18.33 -2.93 -9.34
N MET A 244 18.99 -3.73 -10.18
CA MET A 244 18.82 -3.64 -11.64
C MET A 244 17.40 -4.00 -12.08
N LYS A 245 16.80 -5.04 -11.48
CA LYS A 245 15.38 -5.37 -11.71
C LYS A 245 14.45 -4.22 -11.34
N ALA A 246 14.74 -3.51 -10.24
CA ALA A 246 13.92 -2.39 -9.79
C ALA A 246 14.02 -1.18 -10.74
N PHE A 247 15.21 -0.84 -11.23
CA PHE A 247 15.38 0.20 -12.27
C PHE A 247 14.61 -0.15 -13.54
N SER A 248 14.74 -1.39 -14.02
CA SER A 248 14.01 -1.86 -15.21
C SER A 248 12.49 -1.77 -15.01
N ALA A 249 11.98 -2.19 -13.85
CA ALA A 249 10.56 -2.13 -13.53
C ALA A 249 10.02 -0.69 -13.42
N LEU A 250 10.76 0.23 -12.77
CA LEU A 250 10.36 1.64 -12.68
C LEU A 250 10.37 2.35 -14.03
N ALA A 251 11.35 2.04 -14.89
CA ALA A 251 11.35 2.53 -16.26
C ALA A 251 10.13 2.03 -17.02
N ALA A 252 9.80 0.74 -16.92
CA ALA A 252 8.60 0.17 -17.53
C ALA A 252 7.32 0.85 -17.00
N ASP A 253 7.20 1.08 -15.69
CA ASP A 253 6.07 1.78 -15.08
C ASP A 253 5.94 3.23 -15.59
N ALA A 254 7.03 3.99 -15.67
CA ALA A 254 7.01 5.36 -16.20
C ALA A 254 6.52 5.39 -17.64
N TRP A 255 7.05 4.47 -18.43
CA TRP A 255 6.68 4.32 -19.82
C TRP A 255 5.22 3.88 -20.04
N ASP A 256 4.68 3.02 -19.16
CA ASP A 256 3.26 2.63 -19.14
C ASP A 256 2.34 3.81 -18.79
N LEU A 257 2.87 4.82 -18.09
CA LEU A 257 2.17 6.05 -17.78
C LEU A 257 2.30 7.12 -18.89
N GLY A 258 2.99 6.82 -19.99
CA GLY A 258 3.26 7.78 -21.06
C GLY A 258 4.30 8.84 -20.67
N ILE A 259 5.22 8.49 -19.77
CA ILE A 259 6.26 9.37 -19.23
C ILE A 259 7.62 8.86 -19.70
N MET A 260 8.52 9.76 -20.08
CA MET A 260 9.89 9.42 -20.41
C MET A 260 10.72 9.23 -19.12
N PRO A 261 11.16 8.01 -18.77
CA PRO A 261 12.13 7.80 -17.72
C PRO A 261 13.51 8.26 -18.19
N VAL A 262 14.29 8.74 -17.24
CA VAL A 262 15.71 9.04 -17.35
C VAL A 262 16.36 8.48 -16.08
N PHE A 263 17.51 7.82 -16.21
CA PHE A 263 18.28 7.40 -15.05
C PHE A 263 19.36 8.43 -14.73
N ALA A 264 19.45 8.83 -13.46
CA ALA A 264 20.62 9.55 -12.99
C ALA A 264 21.82 8.60 -12.97
N GLY A 265 23.02 9.10 -13.22
CA GLY A 265 24.24 8.32 -13.09
C GLY A 265 24.49 7.87 -11.64
N LEU A 266 25.16 6.74 -11.49
CA LEU A 266 25.57 6.23 -10.17
C LEU A 266 26.71 7.08 -9.58
N THR A 267 26.87 7.03 -8.26
CA THR A 267 27.95 7.71 -7.55
C THR A 267 29.01 6.72 -7.02
N PRO A 268 30.30 7.07 -7.03
CA PRO A 268 31.35 6.27 -6.44
C PRO A 268 31.23 6.15 -4.91
N ASN A 269 32.00 5.23 -4.31
CA ASN A 269 32.10 5.09 -2.86
C ASN A 269 33.56 4.82 -2.46
N SER A 270 34.15 5.67 -1.62
CA SER A 270 35.55 5.51 -1.19
C SER A 270 35.81 4.28 -0.33
N GLY A 271 34.76 3.64 0.22
CA GLY A 271 34.86 2.39 0.98
C GLY A 271 34.82 1.11 0.12
N PHE A 272 34.79 1.21 -1.21
CA PHE A 272 34.75 0.03 -2.08
C PHE A 272 36.11 -0.65 -2.23
N GLU A 273 36.08 -1.98 -2.29
CA GLU A 273 37.17 -2.78 -2.82
C GLU A 273 36.97 -3.05 -4.32
N MET A 274 37.91 -3.75 -4.94
CA MET A 274 37.93 -3.97 -6.39
C MET A 274 36.66 -4.68 -6.92
N GLU A 275 36.07 -5.58 -6.13
CA GLU A 275 34.86 -6.31 -6.52
C GLU A 275 33.62 -5.41 -6.54
N GLN A 276 33.37 -4.66 -5.46
CA GLN A 276 32.24 -3.74 -5.37
C GLN A 276 32.33 -2.65 -6.45
N ALA A 277 33.52 -2.10 -6.67
CA ALA A 277 33.77 -1.13 -7.73
C ALA A 277 33.51 -1.72 -9.12
N LYS A 278 33.78 -3.02 -9.33
CA LYS A 278 33.42 -3.71 -10.57
C LYS A 278 31.90 -3.84 -10.70
N LEU A 279 31.18 -4.23 -9.64
CA LEU A 279 29.72 -4.31 -9.66
C LEU A 279 29.07 -2.95 -9.96
N LEU A 280 29.61 -1.85 -9.43
CA LEU A 280 29.13 -0.50 -9.76
C LEU A 280 29.28 -0.19 -11.25
N ARG A 281 30.43 -0.53 -11.84
CA ARG A 281 30.69 -0.34 -13.29
C ARG A 281 29.81 -1.25 -14.16
N ASP A 282 29.60 -2.49 -13.72
CA ASP A 282 28.70 -3.42 -14.40
C ASP A 282 27.26 -2.88 -14.38
N ALA A 283 26.80 -2.32 -13.26
CA ALA A 283 25.49 -1.70 -13.11
C ALA A 283 25.33 -0.46 -14.02
N ASP A 284 26.34 0.42 -14.07
CA ASP A 284 26.36 1.57 -14.98
C ASP A 284 26.24 1.14 -16.45
N GLY A 285 26.98 0.09 -16.84
CA GLY A 285 26.89 -0.49 -18.18
C GLY A 285 25.51 -1.11 -18.46
N GLU A 286 24.94 -1.83 -17.49
CA GLU A 286 23.61 -2.43 -17.61
C GLU A 286 22.52 -1.35 -17.77
N MET A 287 22.56 -0.29 -16.96
CA MET A 287 21.64 0.86 -17.04
C MET A 287 21.69 1.51 -18.42
N LYS A 288 22.89 1.73 -18.98
CA LYS A 288 23.07 2.26 -20.35
C LYS A 288 22.52 1.34 -21.43
N GLY A 289 22.48 0.03 -21.17
CA GLY A 289 21.90 -0.98 -22.05
C GLY A 289 20.37 -1.09 -22.00
N MET A 290 19.69 -0.44 -21.05
CA MET A 290 18.24 -0.57 -20.85
C MET A 290 17.38 0.23 -21.85
N GLY A 291 18.00 0.97 -22.78
CA GLY A 291 17.26 1.81 -23.74
C GLY A 291 16.57 3.02 -23.09
N VAL A 292 17.06 3.43 -21.91
CA VAL A 292 16.63 4.63 -21.16
C VAL A 292 17.79 5.62 -21.16
N PRO A 293 17.57 6.93 -21.38
CA PRO A 293 18.63 7.93 -21.26
C PRO A 293 19.27 7.90 -19.86
N VAL A 294 20.61 7.96 -19.80
CA VAL A 294 21.38 7.98 -18.54
C VAL A 294 22.14 9.30 -18.45
N LEU A 295 22.07 9.97 -17.30
CA LEU A 295 22.88 11.14 -16.99
C LEU A 295 24.30 10.69 -16.59
N ASP A 296 25.15 10.51 -17.59
CA ASP A 296 26.43 9.79 -17.46
C ASP A 296 27.54 10.64 -16.83
N TRP A 297 27.53 10.73 -15.50
CA TRP A 297 28.59 11.44 -14.73
C TRP A 297 29.53 10.52 -13.97
N LEU A 298 29.27 9.21 -13.85
CA LEU A 298 30.06 8.31 -12.97
C LEU A 298 31.56 8.42 -13.29
N HIS A 299 31.92 8.41 -14.58
CA HIS A 299 33.30 8.57 -15.01
C HIS A 299 33.88 9.96 -14.70
N ALA A 300 33.06 11.02 -14.73
CA ALA A 300 33.48 12.39 -14.51
C ALA A 300 33.79 12.71 -13.04
N ILE A 301 33.22 11.95 -12.10
CA ILE A 301 33.36 12.13 -10.65
C ILE A 301 34.21 11.04 -9.97
N THR A 302 34.60 10.00 -10.71
CA THR A 302 35.48 8.92 -10.22
C THR A 302 36.93 9.24 -10.55
N LYS A 303 37.85 8.92 -9.63
CA LYS A 303 39.29 9.11 -9.80
C LYS A 303 39.80 8.30 -10.99
N GLY A 304 40.35 8.98 -11.99
CA GLY A 304 40.82 8.35 -13.23
C GLY A 304 41.89 7.28 -12.99
N GLY A 305 41.71 6.11 -13.62
CA GLY A 305 42.67 4.99 -13.57
C GLY A 305 42.65 4.17 -12.29
N ASP A 306 41.79 4.49 -11.33
CA ASP A 306 41.63 3.67 -10.12
C ASP A 306 40.80 2.41 -10.41
N LYS A 307 41.03 1.35 -9.62
CA LYS A 307 40.23 0.12 -9.66
C LYS A 307 39.13 0.08 -8.61
N PHE A 308 39.21 0.98 -7.64
CA PHE A 308 38.42 1.02 -6.41
C PHE A 308 37.17 1.90 -6.53
N GLY A 309 37.03 2.70 -7.59
CA GLY A 309 35.84 3.52 -7.79
C GLY A 309 35.73 4.62 -6.74
N THR A 310 36.84 5.29 -6.46
CA THR A 310 36.95 6.36 -5.46
C THR A 310 36.49 7.68 -6.07
N TRP A 311 35.97 8.58 -5.25
CA TRP A 311 35.74 9.96 -5.65
C TRP A 311 37.04 10.62 -6.16
N THR A 312 36.92 11.48 -7.17
CA THR A 312 37.99 12.44 -7.49
C THR A 312 38.21 13.37 -6.29
N GLU A 313 39.47 13.68 -6.00
CA GLU A 313 39.87 14.52 -4.88
C GLU A 313 39.11 15.86 -4.87
N GLY A 314 38.59 16.25 -3.71
CA GLY A 314 37.83 17.48 -3.52
C GLY A 314 36.37 17.44 -3.98
N LEU A 315 35.84 16.32 -4.49
CA LEU A 315 34.43 16.22 -4.92
C LEU A 315 33.50 15.58 -3.89
N ALA A 316 34.05 14.98 -2.83
CA ALA A 316 33.29 14.25 -1.82
C ALA A 316 33.03 15.09 -0.56
N HIS A 317 31.84 14.96 0.01
CA HIS A 317 31.50 15.39 1.37
C HIS A 317 31.69 14.24 2.38
N SER A 318 31.47 13.00 1.94
CA SER A 318 31.78 11.77 2.67
C SER A 318 32.15 10.70 1.65
N SER A 319 32.59 9.54 2.13
CA SER A 319 32.76 8.32 1.35
C SER A 319 31.58 8.03 0.42
N MET A 320 30.36 8.45 0.80
CA MET A 320 29.12 8.15 0.10
C MET A 320 28.45 9.33 -0.60
N HIS A 321 28.79 10.58 -0.29
CA HIS A 321 28.06 11.75 -0.78
C HIS A 321 28.98 12.77 -1.45
N PRO A 322 28.54 13.39 -2.56
CA PRO A 322 29.25 14.52 -3.15
C PRO A 322 29.17 15.76 -2.26
N ASN A 323 30.15 16.64 -2.37
CA ASN A 323 30.05 18.01 -1.84
C ASN A 323 29.50 18.95 -2.92
N THR A 324 29.49 20.26 -2.65
CA THR A 324 29.07 21.29 -3.63
C THR A 324 29.80 21.14 -4.97
N SER A 325 31.13 21.06 -4.97
CA SER A 325 31.92 20.89 -6.20
C SER A 325 31.65 19.57 -6.91
N GLY A 326 31.41 18.49 -6.17
CA GLY A 326 30.96 17.21 -6.72
C GLY A 326 29.62 17.33 -7.45
N HIS A 327 28.64 18.00 -6.83
CA HIS A 327 27.36 18.27 -7.45
C HIS A 327 27.48 19.14 -8.71
N ASP A 328 28.32 20.18 -8.69
CA ASP A 328 28.58 21.04 -9.85
C ASP A 328 29.23 20.25 -10.99
N LYS A 329 30.13 19.31 -10.66
CA LYS A 329 30.77 18.43 -11.62
C LYS A 329 29.77 17.44 -12.23
N MET A 330 28.88 16.85 -11.42
CA MET A 330 27.78 16.01 -11.90
C MET A 330 26.88 16.78 -12.86
N PHE A 331 26.44 17.98 -12.46
CA PHE A 331 25.60 18.84 -13.30
C PHE A 331 26.26 19.20 -14.63
N SER A 332 27.56 19.55 -14.61
CA SER A 332 28.32 19.91 -15.81
C SER A 332 28.50 18.76 -16.80
N ALA A 333 28.35 17.51 -16.34
CA ALA A 333 28.44 16.31 -17.19
C ALA A 333 27.09 15.92 -17.84
N ILE A 334 26.00 16.58 -17.47
CA ILE A 334 24.67 16.27 -18.00
C ILE A 334 24.55 16.76 -19.46
N ASP A 335 24.20 15.86 -20.38
CA ASP A 335 23.76 16.26 -21.72
C ASP A 335 22.34 16.83 -21.67
N ILE A 336 22.25 18.15 -21.62
CA ILE A 336 20.98 18.90 -21.54
C ILE A 336 20.07 18.64 -22.75
N ASN A 337 20.63 18.23 -23.90
CA ASN A 337 19.85 17.99 -25.11
C ASN A 337 18.90 16.79 -25.01
N ILE A 338 19.03 15.94 -23.98
CA ILE A 338 18.07 14.87 -23.66
C ILE A 338 16.68 15.46 -23.36
N PHE A 339 16.64 16.67 -22.80
CA PHE A 339 15.42 17.33 -22.35
C PHE A 339 14.85 18.34 -23.36
N ASP A 340 15.33 18.34 -24.59
CA ASP A 340 14.74 19.16 -25.64
C ASP A 340 13.24 18.78 -25.83
N PRO A 341 12.28 19.72 -25.70
CA PRO A 341 10.86 19.40 -25.75
C PRO A 341 10.42 18.66 -27.03
N GLN A 342 11.05 18.96 -28.17
CA GLN A 342 10.74 18.30 -29.43
C GLN A 342 11.19 16.83 -29.38
N LYS A 343 12.41 16.56 -28.91
CA LYS A 343 12.92 15.19 -28.78
C LYS A 343 12.13 14.36 -27.77
N VAL A 344 11.77 14.94 -26.63
CA VAL A 344 10.92 14.28 -25.63
C VAL A 344 9.56 13.92 -26.26
N THR A 345 8.95 14.86 -26.97
CA THR A 345 7.67 14.63 -27.67
C THR A 345 7.80 13.53 -28.73
N GLU A 346 8.83 13.57 -29.57
CA GLU A 346 9.09 12.57 -30.61
C GLU A 346 9.29 11.17 -30.02
N LEU A 347 10.04 11.05 -28.92
CA LEU A 347 10.25 9.78 -28.21
C LEU A 347 8.94 9.24 -27.63
N LEU A 348 8.15 10.09 -26.98
CA LEU A 348 6.84 9.71 -26.43
C LEU A 348 5.87 9.28 -27.54
N GLN A 349 5.82 10.01 -28.66
CA GLN A 349 4.99 9.68 -29.81
C GLN A 349 5.42 8.37 -30.48
N LYS A 350 6.72 8.18 -30.71
CA LYS A 350 7.28 6.94 -31.25
C LYS A 350 6.89 5.76 -30.36
N ARG A 351 7.03 5.92 -29.05
CA ARG A 351 6.64 4.89 -28.09
C ARG A 351 5.14 4.59 -28.11
N ALA A 352 4.30 5.63 -28.17
CA ALA A 352 2.86 5.48 -28.29
C ALA A 352 2.43 4.81 -29.62
N ALA A 353 3.22 4.96 -30.69
CA ALA A 353 3.02 4.26 -31.95
C ALA A 353 3.43 2.79 -31.87
N ASP A 354 4.62 2.47 -31.34
CA ASP A 354 5.09 1.10 -31.11
C ASP A 354 4.11 0.30 -30.23
N LEU A 355 3.41 0.99 -29.33
CA LEU A 355 2.34 0.46 -28.48
C LEU A 355 1.07 0.02 -29.23
N LYS A 356 0.70 0.71 -30.31
CA LYS A 356 -0.52 0.39 -31.08
C LYS A 356 -0.38 -0.90 -31.89
N ASP A 357 0.85 -1.31 -32.19
CA ASP A 357 1.17 -2.45 -33.06
C ASP A 357 1.49 -3.77 -32.33
N VAL A 358 1.33 -3.85 -31.01
CA VAL A 358 1.47 -5.13 -30.28
C VAL A 358 0.16 -5.92 -30.32
N THR A 359 -0.27 -6.29 -31.53
CA THR A 359 -1.24 -7.37 -31.73
C THR A 359 -0.46 -8.64 -32.03
N ARG A 360 -0.66 -9.71 -31.24
CA ARG A 360 -0.06 -11.02 -31.49
C ARG A 360 -1.17 -12.02 -31.81
N GLU A 361 -1.05 -12.72 -32.93
CA GLU A 361 -2.03 -13.69 -33.41
C GLU A 361 -1.61 -15.12 -33.04
N CYS A 362 -2.48 -15.85 -32.35
CA CYS A 362 -2.32 -17.29 -32.16
C CYS A 362 -3.35 -18.05 -33.01
N PHE A 363 -2.89 -18.87 -33.97
CA PHE A 363 -3.75 -19.72 -34.80
C PHE A 363 -3.98 -21.08 -34.15
N ASN A 364 -5.21 -21.59 -34.17
CA ASN A 364 -5.55 -22.84 -33.50
C ASN A 364 -6.62 -23.68 -34.23
N ASP A 365 -6.25 -24.89 -34.67
CA ASP A 365 -7.15 -25.88 -35.26
C ASP A 365 -7.74 -26.90 -34.24
N GLY A 366 -7.40 -26.81 -32.93
CA GLY A 366 -7.82 -27.71 -31.83
C GLY A 366 -8.15 -26.99 -30.49
N ARG A 367 -8.14 -27.67 -29.31
CA ARG A 367 -8.15 -26.98 -27.98
C ARG A 367 -6.70 -26.77 -27.53
N TYR A 368 -6.27 -25.52 -27.33
CA TYR A 368 -4.90 -25.19 -26.90
C TYR A 368 -4.91 -24.21 -25.72
N GLU A 369 -3.99 -24.46 -24.78
CA GLU A 369 -3.84 -23.69 -23.55
C GLU A 369 -2.49 -22.98 -23.54
N LEU A 370 -2.51 -21.64 -23.46
CA LEU A 370 -1.33 -20.86 -23.15
C LEU A 370 -1.01 -21.10 -21.68
N ASN A 371 0.01 -21.90 -21.38
CA ASN A 371 0.34 -22.30 -20.02
C ASN A 371 1.81 -22.04 -19.69
N PRO A 372 2.14 -21.72 -18.42
CA PRO A 372 3.51 -21.48 -18.00
C PRO A 372 4.48 -22.66 -18.19
N GLY A 373 3.97 -23.90 -18.32
CA GLY A 373 4.77 -25.11 -18.53
C GLY A 373 5.25 -25.32 -19.98
N TRP A 374 4.80 -24.48 -20.93
CA TRP A 374 5.16 -24.62 -22.34
C TRP A 374 6.56 -24.06 -22.62
N GLY A 375 7.57 -24.94 -22.63
CA GLY A 375 8.99 -24.58 -22.78
C GLY A 375 9.31 -23.72 -24.01
N ASP A 376 8.88 -24.14 -25.21
CA ASP A 376 9.17 -23.41 -26.45
C ASP A 376 8.54 -22.01 -26.46
N LEU A 377 7.28 -21.89 -26.00
CA LEU A 377 6.61 -20.60 -25.87
C LEU A 377 7.33 -19.69 -24.88
N GLN A 378 7.74 -20.22 -23.71
CA GLN A 378 8.51 -19.45 -22.73
C GLN A 378 9.82 -18.94 -23.32
N ALA A 379 10.56 -19.80 -24.04
CA ALA A 379 11.82 -19.43 -24.69
C ALA A 379 11.61 -18.32 -25.74
N SER A 380 10.60 -18.45 -26.60
CA SER A 380 10.28 -17.42 -27.61
C SER A 380 9.87 -16.09 -26.98
N LEU A 381 9.04 -16.10 -25.94
CA LEU A 381 8.63 -14.88 -25.23
C LEU A 381 9.82 -14.22 -24.52
N CYS A 382 10.68 -15.00 -23.86
CA CYS A 382 11.88 -14.48 -23.20
C CYS A 382 12.88 -13.89 -24.21
N THR A 383 13.06 -14.53 -25.37
CA THR A 383 13.93 -14.00 -26.44
C THR A 383 13.35 -12.71 -27.01
N ALA A 384 12.07 -12.69 -27.36
CA ALA A 384 11.41 -11.49 -27.87
C ALA A 384 11.45 -10.33 -26.84
N PHE A 385 11.28 -10.64 -25.55
CA PHE A 385 11.43 -9.66 -24.47
C PHE A 385 12.88 -9.17 -24.33
N ARG A 386 13.89 -10.01 -24.56
CA ARG A 386 15.30 -9.60 -24.48
C ARG A 386 15.75 -8.76 -25.67
N GLU A 387 15.33 -9.14 -26.86
CA GLU A 387 15.70 -8.49 -28.12
C GLU A 387 14.95 -7.17 -28.32
N ALA A 388 13.70 -7.11 -27.86
CA ALA A 388 12.86 -5.93 -27.90
C ALA A 388 11.98 -5.82 -26.63
N PRO A 389 12.57 -5.45 -25.48
CA PRO A 389 11.85 -5.30 -24.20
C PRO A 389 10.66 -4.35 -24.27
N TRP A 390 10.68 -3.42 -25.23
CA TRP A 390 9.60 -2.49 -25.49
C TRP A 390 8.38 -3.11 -26.21
N SER A 391 8.53 -4.27 -26.86
CA SER A 391 7.49 -4.92 -27.67
C SER A 391 6.60 -5.89 -26.91
N LEU A 392 7.05 -6.38 -25.75
CA LEU A 392 6.31 -7.25 -24.84
C LEU A 392 6.45 -6.66 -23.44
N ARG A 393 5.35 -6.10 -22.91
CA ARG A 393 5.33 -5.48 -21.59
C ARG A 393 5.03 -6.51 -20.52
N ARG A 394 5.52 -6.26 -19.31
CA ARG A 394 5.02 -6.94 -18.12
C ARG A 394 3.56 -6.55 -17.91
N GLY A 395 2.71 -7.48 -17.49
CA GLY A 395 1.33 -7.19 -17.12
C GLY A 395 0.32 -8.09 -17.80
N LEU A 396 -0.95 -7.70 -17.69
CA LEU A 396 -2.07 -8.42 -18.28
C LEU A 396 -2.15 -8.18 -19.79
N TYR A 397 -2.44 -9.25 -20.52
CA TYR A 397 -2.80 -9.23 -21.92
C TYR A 397 -4.20 -9.79 -22.05
N LEU A 398 -5.11 -9.01 -22.60
CA LEU A 398 -6.50 -9.35 -22.81
C LEU A 398 -6.73 -9.74 -24.27
N ARG A 399 -7.56 -10.76 -24.50
CA ARG A 399 -8.04 -11.05 -25.84
C ARG A 399 -8.95 -9.93 -26.37
N HIS A 400 -8.79 -9.56 -27.63
CA HIS A 400 -9.72 -8.68 -28.36
C HIS A 400 -10.05 -9.21 -29.78
N GLY A 401 -11.16 -8.74 -30.39
CA GLY A 401 -11.56 -9.06 -31.77
C GLY A 401 -13.06 -9.36 -31.96
N ASP A 402 -13.52 -9.47 -33.21
CA ASP A 402 -14.94 -9.41 -33.62
C ASP A 402 -15.87 -10.56 -33.14
N ASP A 403 -15.32 -11.63 -32.54
CA ASP A 403 -16.09 -12.76 -32.00
C ASP A 403 -15.89 -12.88 -30.47
N GLU A 404 -16.29 -11.84 -29.71
CA GLU A 404 -16.18 -11.71 -28.24
C GLU A 404 -17.08 -12.69 -27.45
N LYS A 405 -17.10 -13.97 -27.81
CA LYS A 405 -17.90 -14.97 -27.08
C LYS A 405 -17.30 -15.35 -25.72
N SER A 406 -16.01 -15.11 -25.47
CA SER A 406 -15.38 -15.37 -24.17
C SER A 406 -14.16 -14.47 -23.91
N LEU A 407 -14.19 -13.71 -22.81
CA LEU A 407 -13.03 -13.03 -22.27
C LEU A 407 -11.99 -14.06 -21.77
N PHE A 408 -10.73 -13.92 -22.14
CA PHE A 408 -9.61 -14.52 -21.39
C PHE A 408 -8.41 -13.58 -21.40
N SER A 409 -7.55 -13.75 -20.40
CA SER A 409 -6.32 -12.98 -20.24
C SER A 409 -5.13 -13.88 -19.96
N VAL A 410 -3.93 -13.40 -20.28
CA VAL A 410 -2.66 -13.97 -19.81
C VAL A 410 -1.80 -12.88 -19.17
N TYR A 411 -0.82 -13.26 -18.36
CA TYR A 411 0.07 -12.32 -17.69
C TYR A 411 1.52 -12.62 -18.04
N LEU A 412 2.27 -11.60 -18.46
CA LEU A 412 3.72 -11.69 -18.66
C LEU A 412 4.45 -11.05 -17.48
N GLY A 413 5.45 -11.75 -16.94
CA GLY A 413 6.32 -11.25 -15.87
C GLY A 413 7.51 -10.43 -16.40
N ASP A 414 8.36 -9.99 -15.48
CA ASP A 414 9.49 -9.08 -15.74
C ASP A 414 10.57 -9.63 -16.69
N SER A 415 10.55 -10.93 -16.96
CA SER A 415 11.47 -11.60 -17.88
C SER A 415 10.81 -11.96 -19.22
N GLY A 416 9.60 -11.46 -19.48
CA GLY A 416 8.75 -11.91 -20.59
C GLY A 416 8.09 -13.27 -20.37
N MET A 417 8.35 -13.94 -19.24
CA MET A 417 7.78 -15.26 -18.97
C MET A 417 6.27 -15.20 -18.76
N LEU A 418 5.56 -16.17 -19.32
CA LEU A 418 4.13 -16.38 -19.07
C LEU A 418 3.91 -16.86 -17.63
N ARG A 419 3.05 -16.17 -16.89
CA ARG A 419 2.79 -16.39 -15.46
C ARG A 419 1.34 -16.74 -15.12
N SER A 420 0.45 -16.74 -16.11
CA SER A 420 -0.93 -17.22 -15.95
C SER A 420 -1.37 -18.01 -17.16
N VAL A 421 -2.52 -18.68 -17.02
CA VAL A 421 -3.07 -19.57 -18.03
C VAL A 421 -4.13 -18.85 -18.85
N GLY A 422 -4.09 -19.02 -20.18
CA GLY A 422 -5.08 -18.48 -21.12
C GLY A 422 -5.67 -19.58 -22.01
N GLN A 423 -7.00 -19.65 -22.05
CA GLN A 423 -7.72 -20.65 -22.86
C GLN A 423 -8.07 -20.08 -24.23
N VAL A 424 -7.40 -20.55 -25.28
CA VAL A 424 -7.71 -20.13 -26.66
C VAL A 424 -8.82 -21.01 -27.20
N PRO A 425 -10.00 -20.46 -27.58
CA PRO A 425 -11.07 -21.29 -28.11
C PRO A 425 -10.68 -22.01 -29.41
N PRO A 426 -11.24 -23.20 -29.67
CA PRO A 426 -10.96 -23.93 -30.90
C PRO A 426 -11.36 -23.15 -32.15
N ARG A 427 -10.57 -23.32 -33.22
CA ARG A 427 -10.84 -22.70 -34.53
C ARG A 427 -10.96 -21.18 -34.46
N SER A 428 -10.18 -20.56 -33.58
CA SER A 428 -10.17 -19.12 -33.39
C SER A 428 -8.76 -18.58 -33.41
N VAL A 429 -8.63 -17.32 -33.83
CA VAL A 429 -7.41 -16.54 -33.64
C VAL A 429 -7.58 -15.71 -32.38
N ALA A 430 -6.69 -15.92 -31.40
CA ALA A 430 -6.61 -15.04 -30.25
C ALA A 430 -5.65 -13.89 -30.57
N ARG A 431 -6.18 -12.66 -30.56
CA ARG A 431 -5.39 -11.44 -30.59
C ARG A 431 -5.28 -10.90 -29.18
N LEU A 432 -4.06 -10.88 -28.65
CA LEU A 432 -3.79 -10.43 -27.29
C LEU A 432 -3.24 -9.00 -27.32
N ARG A 433 -3.84 -8.14 -26.48
CA ARG A 433 -3.43 -6.75 -26.29
C ARG A 433 -3.09 -6.53 -24.83
N HIS A 434 -1.94 -5.89 -24.57
CA HIS A 434 -1.56 -5.49 -23.23
C HIS A 434 -2.59 -4.51 -22.66
N ILE A 435 -3.01 -4.72 -21.42
CA ILE A 435 -3.82 -3.77 -20.65
C ILE A 435 -2.85 -3.11 -19.68
N GLY A 436 -2.31 -1.98 -20.10
CA GLY A 436 -1.44 -1.14 -19.27
C GLY A 436 -2.19 -0.55 -18.09
N ARG A 437 -1.45 0.08 -17.15
CA ARG A 437 -2.09 0.76 -15.99
C ARG A 437 -3.06 1.88 -16.40
N ASN A 438 -2.82 2.51 -17.54
CA ASN A 438 -3.70 3.50 -18.15
C ASN A 438 -4.90 2.89 -18.91
N LEU A 439 -5.07 1.57 -18.86
CA LEU A 439 -6.09 0.82 -19.60
C LEU A 439 -6.01 1.03 -21.12
N GLU A 440 -4.81 1.35 -21.60
CA GLU A 440 -4.47 1.40 -23.02
C GLU A 440 -4.91 0.08 -23.65
N GLY A 441 -5.90 0.12 -24.54
CA GLY A 441 -6.43 -1.05 -25.22
C GLY A 441 -7.89 -1.38 -24.95
N LEU A 442 -8.53 -0.76 -23.95
CA LEU A 442 -9.99 -0.78 -23.82
C LEU A 442 -10.66 0.24 -24.75
N PRO A 443 -11.96 0.06 -25.09
CA PRO A 443 -12.72 1.05 -25.85
C PRO A 443 -12.66 2.43 -25.17
N THR A 444 -12.58 3.51 -25.96
CA THR A 444 -12.53 4.89 -25.44
C THR A 444 -13.78 5.31 -24.65
N THR A 445 -14.88 4.56 -24.79
CA THR A 445 -16.10 4.72 -23.98
C THR A 445 -16.00 4.12 -22.59
N SER A 446 -14.92 3.41 -22.28
CA SER A 446 -14.73 2.74 -20.99
C SER A 446 -14.49 3.76 -19.89
N GLN A 447 -15.18 3.58 -18.77
CA GLN A 447 -15.04 4.41 -17.57
C GLN A 447 -14.33 3.64 -16.47
N VAL A 448 -13.18 4.15 -16.03
CA VAL A 448 -12.48 3.63 -14.85
C VAL A 448 -13.31 3.96 -13.61
N LEU A 449 -13.74 2.94 -12.89
CA LEU A 449 -14.48 3.10 -11.64
C LEU A 449 -13.51 3.16 -10.45
N PHE A 450 -12.57 2.23 -10.42
CA PHE A 450 -11.58 2.08 -9.35
C PHE A 450 -10.24 1.64 -9.94
N CYS A 451 -9.14 2.15 -9.40
CA CYS A 451 -7.80 1.78 -9.81
C CYS A 451 -6.83 1.93 -8.63
N ASP A 452 -6.15 0.85 -8.28
CA ASP A 452 -4.95 0.87 -7.45
C ASP A 452 -3.76 0.24 -8.21
N ASP A 453 -2.63 -0.03 -7.54
CA ASP A 453 -1.44 -0.59 -8.18
C ASP A 453 -1.64 -1.99 -8.80
N ASN A 454 -2.62 -2.75 -8.33
CA ASN A 454 -2.81 -4.16 -8.70
C ASN A 454 -4.22 -4.50 -9.18
N LEU A 455 -5.25 -3.78 -8.74
CA LEU A 455 -6.66 -4.00 -9.07
C LEU A 455 -7.25 -2.80 -9.81
N GLN A 456 -7.88 -3.08 -10.94
CA GLN A 456 -8.65 -2.08 -11.69
C GLN A 456 -10.08 -2.58 -11.90
N ALA A 457 -11.06 -1.71 -11.67
CA ALA A 457 -12.47 -1.96 -11.99
C ALA A 457 -12.93 -0.97 -13.07
N VAL A 458 -13.46 -1.48 -14.17
CA VAL A 458 -13.79 -0.69 -15.36
C VAL A 458 -15.19 -1.02 -15.84
N LYS A 459 -15.97 0.03 -16.11
CA LYS A 459 -17.25 -0.04 -16.83
C LYS A 459 -16.98 0.14 -18.32
N THR A 460 -17.02 -0.91 -19.12
CA THR A 460 -16.74 -0.82 -20.56
C THR A 460 -17.95 -0.34 -21.37
N GLU A 461 -19.14 -0.80 -20.97
CA GLU A 461 -20.44 -0.37 -21.49
C GLU A 461 -21.53 -0.54 -20.41
N SER A 462 -22.76 -0.10 -20.66
CA SER A 462 -23.89 -0.36 -19.75
C SER A 462 -24.03 -1.87 -19.53
N GLY A 463 -24.17 -2.28 -18.27
CA GLY A 463 -24.25 -3.70 -17.92
C GLY A 463 -22.96 -4.52 -17.99
N ARG A 464 -21.77 -3.95 -18.25
CA ARG A 464 -20.49 -4.69 -18.16
C ARG A 464 -19.51 -4.09 -17.16
N LEU A 465 -19.07 -4.91 -16.21
CA LEU A 465 -18.01 -4.60 -15.24
C LEU A 465 -16.83 -5.55 -15.46
N GLN A 466 -15.66 -4.99 -15.74
CA GLN A 466 -14.42 -5.75 -15.86
C GLN A 466 -13.50 -5.48 -14.66
N LEU A 467 -12.93 -6.53 -14.10
CA LEU A 467 -11.99 -6.49 -12.99
C LEU A 467 -10.65 -7.07 -13.44
N PHE A 468 -9.58 -6.30 -13.32
CA PHE A 468 -8.22 -6.70 -13.71
C PHE A 468 -7.35 -6.83 -12.47
N ASN A 469 -6.87 -8.04 -12.18
CA ASN A 469 -5.96 -8.31 -11.08
C ASN A 469 -4.55 -8.63 -11.61
N GLN A 470 -3.62 -7.70 -11.40
CA GLN A 470 -2.22 -7.84 -11.78
C GLN A 470 -1.35 -8.49 -10.69
N ALA A 471 -1.86 -8.67 -9.48
CA ALA A 471 -1.10 -9.25 -8.38
C ALA A 471 -0.91 -10.76 -8.53
N ALA A 472 0.10 -11.27 -7.83
CA ALA A 472 0.37 -12.70 -7.74
C ALA A 472 -0.60 -13.46 -6.80
N CYS A 473 -1.54 -12.77 -6.16
CA CYS A 473 -2.56 -13.35 -5.28
C CYS A 473 -3.98 -13.06 -5.78
N GLU A 474 -4.94 -13.88 -5.35
CA GLU A 474 -6.37 -13.63 -5.59
C GLU A 474 -6.80 -12.37 -4.84
N TYR A 475 -7.63 -11.54 -5.49
CA TYR A 475 -8.29 -10.41 -4.86
C TYR A 475 -9.69 -10.79 -4.40
N ASN A 476 -9.99 -10.47 -3.14
CA ASN A 476 -11.31 -10.57 -2.53
C ASN A 476 -11.96 -9.19 -2.52
N VAL A 477 -12.53 -8.76 -3.66
CA VAL A 477 -13.19 -7.46 -3.77
C VAL A 477 -14.42 -7.46 -2.87
N HIS A 478 -14.39 -6.65 -1.82
CA HIS A 478 -15.34 -6.75 -0.72
C HIS A 478 -16.26 -5.52 -0.64
N PRO A 479 -17.56 -5.66 -0.31
CA PRO A 479 -18.48 -4.52 -0.11
C PRO A 479 -18.09 -3.58 1.04
N MET A 480 -17.10 -3.97 1.85
CA MET A 480 -16.56 -3.13 2.93
C MET A 480 -15.54 -2.11 2.41
N TRP A 481 -15.00 -2.31 1.20
CA TRP A 481 -14.06 -1.37 0.60
C TRP A 481 -14.83 -0.14 0.15
N TYR A 482 -14.70 0.94 0.93
CA TYR A 482 -15.45 2.17 0.73
C TYR A 482 -15.32 2.67 -0.71
N ASP A 483 -14.09 2.75 -1.24
CA ASP A 483 -13.85 3.31 -2.56
C ASP A 483 -14.46 2.48 -3.68
N VAL A 484 -14.32 1.14 -3.65
CA VAL A 484 -14.96 0.26 -4.62
C VAL A 484 -16.48 0.35 -4.51
N ARG A 485 -17.02 0.40 -3.29
CA ARG A 485 -18.46 0.56 -3.04
C ARG A 485 -18.97 1.88 -3.63
N GLN A 486 -18.32 3.01 -3.36
CA GLN A 486 -18.73 4.30 -3.91
C GLN A 486 -18.57 4.35 -5.44
N ALA A 487 -17.46 3.82 -5.96
CA ALA A 487 -17.18 3.78 -7.39
C ALA A 487 -18.23 2.99 -8.18
N THR A 488 -18.67 1.85 -7.64
CA THR A 488 -19.66 0.98 -8.29
C THR A 488 -21.09 1.52 -8.24
N LYS A 489 -21.37 2.62 -7.53
CA LYS A 489 -22.67 3.33 -7.63
C LYS A 489 -22.95 3.89 -9.03
N LYS A 490 -21.91 4.07 -9.86
CA LYS A 490 -22.03 4.52 -11.26
C LYS A 490 -22.47 3.41 -12.22
N MET A 491 -22.58 2.17 -11.74
CA MET A 491 -23.11 1.03 -12.49
C MET A 491 -24.63 0.99 -12.40
N ASP A 492 -25.27 0.34 -13.37
CA ASP A 492 -26.70 0.11 -13.33
C ASP A 492 -27.04 -0.83 -12.17
N HIS A 493 -28.10 -0.56 -11.42
CA HIS A 493 -28.48 -1.45 -10.31
C HIS A 493 -28.88 -2.82 -10.86
N GLY A 494 -28.42 -3.90 -10.22
CA GLY A 494 -28.76 -5.25 -10.64
C GLY A 494 -27.75 -6.31 -10.21
N VAL A 495 -27.96 -7.51 -10.76
CA VAL A 495 -27.10 -8.68 -10.56
C VAL A 495 -26.18 -8.84 -11.75
N TYR A 496 -24.89 -8.97 -11.49
CA TYR A 496 -23.85 -9.14 -12.49
C TYR A 496 -23.11 -10.46 -12.27
N GLU A 497 -22.90 -11.25 -13.32
CA GLU A 497 -22.32 -12.58 -13.22
C GLU A 497 -21.22 -12.81 -14.26
N ASP A 498 -20.20 -13.59 -13.89
CA ASP A 498 -19.36 -14.25 -14.87
C ASP A 498 -20.03 -15.53 -15.37
N LEU A 499 -19.76 -15.91 -16.62
CA LEU A 499 -20.35 -17.10 -17.21
C LEU A 499 -19.70 -18.41 -16.73
N SER A 500 -18.82 -18.35 -15.71
CA SER A 500 -18.05 -19.50 -15.25
C SER A 500 -18.80 -20.39 -14.26
N GLY A 501 -19.78 -19.81 -13.55
CA GLY A 501 -20.50 -20.49 -12.47
C GLY A 501 -19.66 -20.75 -11.22
N GLN A 502 -18.45 -20.18 -11.12
CA GLN A 502 -17.62 -20.31 -9.92
C GLN A 502 -18.22 -19.51 -8.74
N ALA A 503 -17.91 -19.93 -7.52
CA ALA A 503 -18.31 -19.21 -6.31
C ALA A 503 -17.69 -17.79 -6.28
N PHE A 504 -18.42 -16.83 -5.68
CA PHE A 504 -18.01 -15.43 -5.59
C PHE A 504 -17.75 -14.75 -6.93
N ARG A 505 -18.50 -15.15 -7.97
CA ARG A 505 -18.50 -14.49 -9.29
C ARG A 505 -19.79 -13.74 -9.60
N THR A 506 -20.49 -13.32 -8.54
CA THR A 506 -21.72 -12.55 -8.63
C THR A 506 -21.52 -11.22 -7.92
N ALA A 507 -21.58 -10.11 -8.65
CA ALA A 507 -21.64 -8.77 -8.09
C ALA A 507 -23.11 -8.33 -7.98
N ILE A 508 -23.54 -8.03 -6.75
CA ILE A 508 -24.84 -7.44 -6.45
C ILE A 508 -24.61 -5.95 -6.30
N ILE A 509 -25.14 -5.14 -7.22
CA ILE A 509 -24.92 -3.69 -7.23
C ILE A 509 -26.27 -2.99 -7.03
N SER A 510 -26.35 -2.16 -5.99
CA SER A 510 -27.55 -1.39 -5.65
C SER A 510 -27.25 0.11 -5.65
N CYS A 511 -28.20 0.94 -5.20
CA CYS A 511 -27.94 2.36 -4.93
C CYS A 511 -26.84 2.57 -3.87
N HIS A 512 -26.53 1.55 -3.08
CA HIS A 512 -25.43 1.53 -2.12
C HIS A 512 -24.10 1.08 -2.75
N GLY A 513 -24.04 0.82 -4.05
CA GLY A 513 -22.87 0.27 -4.74
C GLY A 513 -22.76 -1.25 -4.60
N LEU A 514 -21.55 -1.81 -4.67
CA LEU A 514 -21.27 -3.23 -4.51
C LEU A 514 -21.71 -3.73 -3.11
N GLN A 515 -22.57 -4.75 -3.11
CA GLN A 515 -23.15 -5.40 -1.92
C GLN A 515 -22.77 -6.89 -1.82
N SER A 516 -21.84 -7.40 -2.62
CA SER A 516 -21.39 -8.79 -2.53
C SER A 516 -19.89 -8.91 -2.70
N ARG A 517 -19.32 -9.99 -2.15
CA ARG A 517 -17.92 -10.35 -2.33
C ARG A 517 -17.71 -10.91 -3.75
N VAL A 518 -16.68 -10.41 -4.44
CA VAL A 518 -16.27 -10.88 -5.77
C VAL A 518 -14.81 -11.31 -5.73
N LYS A 519 -14.53 -12.55 -6.14
CA LYS A 519 -13.17 -13.06 -6.27
C LYS A 519 -12.61 -12.81 -7.66
N VAL A 520 -11.35 -12.38 -7.72
CA VAL A 520 -10.60 -12.14 -8.96
C VAL A 520 -9.25 -12.86 -8.87
N PRO A 521 -9.03 -13.97 -9.60
CA PRO A 521 -7.82 -14.78 -9.50
C PRO A 521 -6.56 -13.97 -9.76
N ALA A 522 -5.44 -14.42 -9.20
CA ALA A 522 -4.14 -13.85 -9.44
C ALA A 522 -3.84 -13.70 -10.94
N ARG A 523 -3.28 -12.56 -11.35
CA ARG A 523 -2.80 -12.34 -12.72
C ARG A 523 -3.86 -12.64 -13.79
N SER A 524 -5.09 -12.21 -13.54
CA SER A 524 -6.25 -12.49 -14.41
C SER A 524 -7.17 -11.29 -14.61
N ALA A 525 -8.02 -11.38 -15.62
CA ALA A 525 -9.13 -10.47 -15.87
C ALA A 525 -10.46 -11.22 -15.76
N VAL A 526 -11.47 -10.58 -15.19
CA VAL A 526 -12.82 -11.12 -14.97
C VAL A 526 -13.83 -10.16 -15.55
N GLU A 527 -14.79 -10.66 -16.33
CA GLU A 527 -15.91 -9.88 -16.83
C GLU A 527 -17.21 -10.35 -16.16
N LEU A 528 -17.92 -9.39 -15.59
CA LEU A 528 -19.24 -9.56 -15.00
C LEU A 528 -20.27 -8.84 -15.87
N ARG A 529 -21.28 -9.58 -16.33
CA ARG A 529 -22.36 -9.06 -17.19
C ARG A 529 -23.65 -8.97 -16.39
N ARG A 530 -24.41 -7.89 -16.57
CA ARG A 530 -25.71 -7.73 -15.94
C ARG A 530 -26.67 -8.79 -16.46
N VAL A 531 -27.20 -9.61 -15.56
CA VAL A 531 -28.13 -10.71 -15.86
C VAL A 531 -29.57 -10.44 -15.41
N GLY A 532 -29.79 -9.44 -14.55
CA GLY A 532 -31.14 -9.08 -14.11
C GLY A 532 -31.18 -7.98 -13.05
N ASP A 533 -32.39 -7.65 -12.62
CA ASP A 533 -32.65 -6.70 -11.53
C ASP A 533 -32.39 -7.31 -10.16
N LEU A 534 -32.25 -6.50 -9.11
CA LEU A 534 -32.02 -6.99 -7.74
C LEU A 534 -33.11 -7.94 -7.23
N LYS A 535 -34.36 -7.79 -7.70
CA LYS A 535 -35.48 -8.67 -7.34
C LYS A 535 -35.41 -10.05 -7.99
N SER A 536 -34.47 -10.29 -8.91
CA SER A 536 -34.32 -11.59 -9.59
C SER A 536 -33.64 -12.64 -8.74
N ILE A 537 -33.07 -12.24 -7.60
CA ILE A 537 -32.39 -13.12 -6.67
C ILE A 537 -32.99 -12.96 -5.27
N GLU A 538 -33.21 -14.08 -4.59
CA GLU A 538 -33.56 -14.10 -3.17
C GLU A 538 -32.27 -14.13 -2.35
N GLN A 539 -32.09 -13.15 -1.46
CA GLN A 539 -30.93 -13.05 -0.59
C GLN A 539 -31.23 -13.65 0.80
N VAL A 540 -30.37 -14.56 1.23
CA VAL A 540 -30.46 -15.28 2.50
C VAL A 540 -29.37 -14.77 3.45
N ALA A 541 -29.77 -14.23 4.59
CA ALA A 541 -28.85 -13.95 5.69
C ALA A 541 -28.62 -15.22 6.52
N VAL A 542 -27.37 -15.59 6.77
CA VAL A 542 -27.02 -16.74 7.62
C VAL A 542 -26.64 -16.22 9.00
N LEU A 543 -27.44 -16.56 10.01
CA LEU A 543 -27.30 -16.08 11.39
C LEU A 543 -27.07 -17.27 12.34
N PRO A 544 -25.82 -17.57 12.71
CA PRO A 544 -25.47 -18.52 13.75
C PRO A 544 -26.07 -18.14 15.12
N LEU A 545 -26.64 -19.15 15.78
CA LEU A 545 -27.20 -19.11 17.13
C LEU A 545 -26.39 -20.08 18.00
N GLY A 546 -25.08 -19.93 18.03
CA GLY A 546 -24.19 -21.06 18.18
C GLY A 546 -24.08 -21.62 19.59
N ASP A 547 -23.78 -22.91 19.60
CA ASP A 547 -23.14 -23.63 20.68
C ASP A 547 -21.63 -23.55 20.44
N ARG A 548 -20.91 -22.89 21.35
CA ARG A 548 -19.47 -22.57 21.22
C ARG A 548 -19.15 -21.74 19.96
N CYS A 549 -18.20 -22.16 19.12
CA CYS A 549 -17.73 -21.38 17.96
C CYS A 549 -17.75 -22.12 16.62
N SER A 550 -18.37 -23.31 16.57
CA SER A 550 -18.31 -24.21 15.42
C SER A 550 -18.81 -23.58 14.13
N THR A 551 -20.04 -23.03 14.13
CA THR A 551 -20.62 -22.42 12.92
C THR A 551 -19.79 -21.24 12.43
N ARG A 552 -19.26 -20.42 13.35
CA ARG A 552 -18.35 -19.31 12.99
C ARG A 552 -17.10 -19.81 12.27
N MET A 553 -16.44 -20.81 12.82
CA MET A 553 -15.21 -21.37 12.24
C MET A 553 -15.48 -21.96 10.86
N LEU A 554 -16.62 -22.61 10.68
CA LEU A 554 -17.01 -23.20 9.40
C LEU A 554 -17.37 -22.13 8.36
N LEU A 555 -18.18 -21.13 8.71
CA LEU A 555 -18.50 -20.01 7.82
C LEU A 555 -17.24 -19.27 7.35
N HIS A 556 -16.30 -19.03 8.26
CA HIS A 556 -14.99 -18.46 7.91
C HIS A 556 -14.21 -19.38 6.96
N LYS A 557 -14.16 -20.68 7.24
CA LYS A 557 -13.43 -21.65 6.41
C LYS A 557 -14.02 -21.81 5.01
N ILE A 558 -15.33 -21.60 4.84
CA ILE A 558 -16.00 -21.60 3.52
C ILE A 558 -16.12 -20.21 2.90
N GLU A 559 -15.60 -19.18 3.58
CA GLU A 559 -15.56 -17.78 3.14
C GLU A 559 -16.94 -17.10 3.03
N PHE A 560 -17.93 -17.61 3.76
CA PHE A 560 -19.26 -17.00 3.89
C PHE A 560 -19.30 -16.01 5.07
N ASP A 561 -18.12 -15.62 5.57
CA ASP A 561 -17.90 -14.60 6.59
C ASP A 561 -18.08 -13.18 6.02
N GLY A 562 -18.42 -12.20 6.87
CA GLY A 562 -18.58 -10.81 6.47
C GLY A 562 -19.50 -10.02 7.39
N PRO A 563 -19.88 -8.77 7.03
CA PRO A 563 -20.78 -7.95 7.84
C PRO A 563 -22.21 -8.53 7.91
N CYS A 564 -22.57 -9.49 7.05
CA CYS A 564 -23.75 -10.37 7.12
C CYS A 564 -23.90 -11.12 8.44
N TYR A 565 -22.77 -11.34 9.12
CA TYR A 565 -22.70 -12.20 10.27
C TYR A 565 -21.85 -11.50 11.33
N PRO A 566 -22.47 -10.72 12.23
CA PRO A 566 -21.80 -10.38 13.46
C PRO A 566 -21.44 -11.71 14.14
N PHE A 567 -20.14 -11.97 14.34
CA PHE A 567 -19.59 -13.04 15.17
C PHE A 567 -20.63 -13.66 16.10
N ASP A 568 -20.74 -14.99 16.10
CA ASP A 568 -21.63 -15.80 16.95
C ASP A 568 -21.94 -15.08 18.25
N LEU A 569 -23.06 -14.35 18.27
CA LEU A 569 -23.33 -13.41 19.36
C LEU A 569 -23.62 -14.18 20.64
N THR A 570 -24.15 -15.39 20.48
CA THR A 570 -24.86 -16.07 21.54
C THR A 570 -24.01 -17.10 22.25
N ARG A 571 -22.99 -17.71 21.58
CA ARG A 571 -22.01 -18.71 22.09
C ARG A 571 -22.41 -19.44 23.37
N THR A 572 -23.64 -19.94 23.42
CA THR A 572 -24.26 -20.50 24.61
C THR A 572 -24.64 -21.93 24.32
N THR A 573 -24.49 -22.77 25.34
CA THR A 573 -24.86 -24.18 25.24
C THR A 573 -26.37 -24.38 25.30
N SER A 574 -27.16 -23.37 25.73
CA SER A 574 -28.63 -23.44 25.80
C SER A 574 -29.28 -22.61 24.70
N LEU A 575 -30.19 -23.22 23.93
CA LEU A 575 -31.01 -22.47 22.98
C LEU A 575 -32.00 -21.55 23.71
N GLY A 576 -32.47 -21.91 24.91
CA GLY A 576 -33.28 -21.04 25.76
C GLY A 576 -32.62 -19.69 26.08
N ASP A 577 -31.31 -19.68 26.36
CA ASP A 577 -30.56 -18.44 26.57
C ASP A 577 -30.54 -17.55 25.32
N VAL A 578 -30.38 -18.15 24.14
CA VAL A 578 -30.50 -17.44 22.85
C VAL A 578 -31.86 -16.76 22.71
N VAL A 579 -32.94 -17.46 23.08
CA VAL A 579 -34.30 -16.91 23.03
C VAL A 579 -34.42 -15.66 23.89
N ASP A 580 -33.88 -15.68 25.10
CA ASP A 580 -33.90 -14.54 26.01
C ASP A 580 -33.04 -13.37 25.50
N MET A 581 -31.84 -13.65 24.96
CA MET A 581 -30.98 -12.65 24.31
C MET A 581 -31.72 -11.91 23.19
N VAL A 582 -32.36 -12.66 22.31
CA VAL A 582 -33.13 -12.10 21.18
C VAL A 582 -34.33 -11.32 21.69
N ALA A 583 -35.08 -11.84 22.66
CA ALA A 583 -36.24 -11.17 23.22
C ALA A 583 -35.88 -9.80 23.83
N THR A 584 -34.73 -9.71 24.50
CA THR A 584 -34.20 -8.49 25.13
C THR A 584 -33.37 -7.60 24.20
N GLY A 585 -33.17 -8.01 22.94
CA GLY A 585 -32.37 -7.22 21.98
C GLY A 585 -30.88 -7.17 22.32
N PHE A 586 -30.38 -8.17 23.02
CA PHE A 586 -28.98 -8.30 23.46
C PHE A 586 -28.50 -7.22 24.45
N GLU A 587 -29.37 -6.34 24.96
CA GLU A 587 -28.98 -5.20 25.81
C GLU A 587 -28.21 -5.65 27.07
N ASP A 588 -28.58 -6.80 27.64
CA ASP A 588 -27.93 -7.36 28.82
C ASP A 588 -26.51 -7.88 28.55
N MET A 589 -26.14 -8.15 27.30
CA MET A 589 -24.89 -8.83 26.93
C MET A 589 -23.61 -8.10 27.36
N TRP A 590 -23.68 -6.78 27.48
CA TRP A 590 -22.58 -5.93 27.93
C TRP A 590 -22.95 -5.15 29.20
N ASN A 591 -23.95 -5.63 29.96
CA ASN A 591 -24.32 -5.05 31.24
C ASN A 591 -23.20 -5.33 32.26
N PRO A 592 -22.55 -4.30 32.83
CA PRO A 592 -21.43 -4.50 33.76
C PRO A 592 -21.82 -5.36 34.98
N ASP A 593 -23.07 -5.30 35.44
CA ASP A 593 -23.53 -6.07 36.61
C ASP A 593 -23.66 -7.58 36.32
N LEU A 594 -23.74 -7.94 35.04
CA LEU A 594 -23.87 -9.32 34.58
C LEU A 594 -22.53 -9.90 34.09
N LEU A 595 -21.46 -9.11 34.07
CA LEU A 595 -20.14 -9.53 33.63
C LEU A 595 -19.23 -9.86 34.81
N CYS A 596 -18.40 -10.89 34.65
CA CYS A 596 -17.41 -11.28 35.65
C CYS A 596 -16.12 -11.70 34.95
N TYR A 597 -15.00 -11.08 35.31
CA TYR A 597 -13.69 -11.52 34.84
C TYR A 597 -13.19 -12.72 35.64
N ASP A 598 -12.66 -13.72 34.94
CA ASP A 598 -11.95 -14.87 35.49
C ASP A 598 -10.46 -14.74 35.15
N GLY A 599 -9.64 -14.54 36.17
CA GLY A 599 -8.20 -14.34 36.02
C GLY A 599 -7.41 -15.60 35.71
N GLU A 600 -7.93 -16.79 36.04
CA GLU A 600 -7.26 -18.07 35.72
C GLU A 600 -7.47 -18.42 34.26
N LEU A 601 -8.70 -18.26 33.76
CA LEU A 601 -9.07 -18.59 32.39
C LEU A 601 -8.80 -17.44 31.40
N GLY A 602 -8.49 -16.25 31.90
CA GLY A 602 -8.22 -15.08 31.07
C GLY A 602 -9.46 -14.57 30.32
N ARG A 603 -10.67 -14.73 30.86
CA ARG A 603 -11.95 -14.55 30.13
C ARG A 603 -13.02 -13.85 30.95
N ILE A 604 -13.95 -13.19 30.26
CA ILE A 604 -15.13 -12.58 30.90
C ILE A 604 -16.32 -13.53 30.72
N PHE A 605 -17.01 -13.86 31.80
CA PHE A 605 -18.21 -14.70 31.82
C PHE A 605 -19.47 -13.86 32.06
N HIS A 606 -20.58 -14.30 31.49
CA HIS A 606 -21.90 -13.72 31.73
C HIS A 606 -22.63 -14.49 32.85
N ARG A 607 -23.19 -13.76 33.82
CA ARG A 607 -23.88 -14.35 34.98
C ARG A 607 -25.30 -14.83 34.68
N LYS A 608 -25.95 -14.27 33.65
CA LYS A 608 -27.35 -14.59 33.29
C LYS A 608 -27.47 -15.78 32.34
N TRP A 609 -26.54 -15.92 31.39
CA TRP A 609 -26.67 -16.86 30.28
C TRP A 609 -25.56 -17.89 30.33
N SER A 610 -25.96 -19.15 30.31
CA SER A 610 -25.09 -20.29 30.55
C SER A 610 -24.08 -20.46 29.43
N GLY A 611 -22.80 -20.57 29.80
CA GLY A 611 -21.71 -20.80 28.85
C GLY A 611 -21.31 -19.58 28.01
N LEU A 612 -22.01 -18.45 28.10
CA LEU A 612 -21.61 -17.24 27.40
C LEU A 612 -20.33 -16.68 28.06
N SER A 613 -19.27 -16.62 27.27
CA SER A 613 -17.99 -16.04 27.65
C SER A 613 -17.36 -15.26 26.50
N PHE A 614 -16.54 -14.29 26.87
CA PHE A 614 -15.82 -13.41 25.97
C PHE A 614 -14.31 -13.57 26.19
N ALA A 615 -13.63 -14.06 25.16
CA ALA A 615 -12.18 -14.21 25.14
C ALA A 615 -11.53 -13.05 24.39
N HIS A 616 -10.29 -12.72 24.75
CA HIS A 616 -9.50 -11.65 24.13
C HIS A 616 -10.16 -10.25 24.20
N GLU A 617 -11.02 -10.02 25.21
CA GLU A 617 -11.56 -8.69 25.48
C GLU A 617 -10.66 -7.86 26.40
N VAL A 618 -9.61 -8.42 26.99
CA VAL A 618 -8.66 -7.71 27.84
C VAL A 618 -7.35 -7.51 27.09
N GLU A 619 -6.91 -6.27 26.96
CA GLU A 619 -5.69 -5.85 26.27
C GLU A 619 -4.59 -5.49 27.28
N TYR A 620 -3.95 -6.51 27.85
CA TYR A 620 -2.90 -6.34 28.87
C TYR A 620 -1.72 -5.47 28.41
N GLU A 621 -1.39 -5.51 27.12
CA GLU A 621 -0.31 -4.70 26.52
C GLU A 621 -0.61 -3.19 26.57
N ASN A 622 -1.90 -2.82 26.69
CA ASN A 622 -2.36 -1.45 26.85
C ASN A 622 -2.50 -1.03 28.33
N GLY A 623 -2.02 -1.86 29.25
CA GLY A 623 -2.08 -1.61 30.70
C GLY A 623 -3.47 -1.78 31.31
N GLU A 624 -4.34 -2.57 30.68
CA GLU A 624 -5.69 -2.81 31.20
C GLU A 624 -5.69 -3.69 32.46
N ASP A 625 -6.48 -3.28 33.45
CA ASP A 625 -6.65 -3.99 34.71
C ASP A 625 -8.12 -4.44 34.86
N PRO A 626 -8.47 -5.66 34.44
CA PRO A 626 -9.84 -6.16 34.53
C PRO A 626 -10.33 -6.39 35.97
N ILE A 627 -9.44 -6.38 36.96
CA ILE A 627 -9.76 -6.60 38.37
C ILE A 627 -9.99 -5.26 39.08
N GLY A 628 -9.06 -4.30 38.92
CA GLY A 628 -9.12 -3.00 39.58
C GLY A 628 -9.88 -1.92 38.79
N ASN A 629 -10.01 -2.04 37.46
CA ASN A 629 -10.67 -1.05 36.61
C ASN A 629 -11.34 -1.68 35.38
N PHE A 630 -12.51 -2.28 35.58
CA PHE A 630 -13.23 -2.99 34.52
C PHE A 630 -13.97 -2.09 33.51
N ALA A 631 -14.20 -0.82 33.84
CA ALA A 631 -15.05 0.08 33.05
C ALA A 631 -14.60 0.32 31.58
N PRO A 632 -13.30 0.52 31.28
CA PRO A 632 -12.84 0.69 29.90
C PRO A 632 -13.11 -0.53 29.02
N ILE A 633 -12.94 -1.73 29.58
CA ILE A 633 -13.20 -3.00 28.91
C ILE A 633 -14.70 -3.11 28.58
N VAL A 634 -15.57 -2.82 29.56
CA VAL A 634 -17.03 -2.83 29.36
C VAL A 634 -17.46 -1.83 28.29
N GLU A 635 -16.89 -0.62 28.27
CA GLU A 635 -17.25 0.40 27.27
C GLU A 635 -16.83 -0.01 25.85
N ARG A 636 -15.63 -0.61 25.70
CA ARG A 636 -15.19 -1.19 24.42
C ARG A 636 -16.12 -2.33 23.99
N MET A 637 -16.44 -3.25 24.91
CA MET A 637 -17.39 -4.34 24.65
C MET A 637 -18.74 -3.77 24.22
N ARG A 638 -19.32 -2.83 24.98
CA ARG A 638 -20.58 -2.17 24.67
C ARG A 638 -20.59 -1.64 23.24
N LYS A 639 -19.57 -0.87 22.83
CA LYS A 639 -19.46 -0.33 21.47
C LYS A 639 -19.40 -1.45 20.42
N ARG A 640 -18.58 -2.49 20.65
CA ARG A 640 -18.38 -3.62 19.74
C ARG A 640 -19.65 -4.45 19.56
N TYR A 641 -20.28 -4.84 20.66
CA TYR A 641 -21.46 -5.72 20.67
C TYR A 641 -22.75 -4.98 20.29
N THR A 642 -22.88 -3.68 20.59
CA THR A 642 -23.99 -2.86 20.07
C THR A 642 -24.02 -2.87 18.54
N GLY A 643 -22.86 -2.65 17.89
CA GLY A 643 -22.78 -2.70 16.42
C GLY A 643 -23.12 -4.07 15.85
N ARG A 644 -22.77 -5.15 16.57
CA ARG A 644 -23.10 -6.53 16.19
C ARG A 644 -24.59 -6.82 16.32
N ALA A 645 -25.20 -6.50 17.46
CA ALA A 645 -26.63 -6.65 17.70
C ALA A 645 -27.46 -5.85 16.68
N ALA A 646 -27.02 -4.62 16.35
CA ALA A 646 -27.69 -3.80 15.34
C ALA A 646 -27.66 -4.44 13.94
N ARG A 647 -26.57 -5.13 13.57
CA ARG A 647 -26.50 -5.87 12.29
C ARG A 647 -27.36 -7.13 12.28
N PHE A 648 -27.46 -7.82 13.41
CA PHE A 648 -28.42 -8.92 13.58
C PHE A 648 -29.86 -8.42 13.35
N ASP A 649 -30.23 -7.33 14.03
CA ASP A 649 -31.53 -6.69 13.86
C ASP A 649 -31.77 -6.24 12.41
N TRP A 650 -30.76 -5.67 11.76
CA TRP A 650 -30.85 -5.22 10.37
C TRP A 650 -31.09 -6.38 9.41
N ALA A 651 -30.34 -7.47 9.54
CA ALA A 651 -30.49 -8.65 8.71
C ALA A 651 -31.90 -9.25 8.84
N CYS A 652 -32.42 -9.39 10.06
CA CYS A 652 -33.78 -9.87 10.31
C CYS A 652 -34.87 -8.98 9.70
N LYS A 653 -34.62 -7.67 9.56
CA LYS A 653 -35.60 -6.72 9.01
C LYS A 653 -35.51 -6.57 7.48
N ASN A 654 -34.36 -6.83 6.87
CA ASN A 654 -34.09 -6.42 5.48
C ASN A 654 -33.64 -7.53 4.54
N ALA A 655 -33.24 -8.71 5.03
CA ALA A 655 -32.98 -9.86 4.16
C ALA A 655 -34.30 -10.46 3.66
N ASP A 656 -34.31 -11.05 2.46
CA ASP A 656 -35.50 -11.74 1.94
C ASP A 656 -35.83 -12.97 2.79
N HIS A 657 -34.77 -13.68 3.22
CA HIS A 657 -34.84 -14.83 4.10
C HIS A 657 -33.73 -14.81 5.15
N VAL A 658 -34.00 -15.44 6.30
CA VAL A 658 -33.00 -15.66 7.34
C VAL A 658 -32.85 -17.15 7.62
N LEU A 659 -31.63 -17.66 7.52
CA LEU A 659 -31.29 -19.00 7.97
C LEU A 659 -30.60 -18.90 9.33
N PHE A 660 -31.31 -19.27 10.39
CA PHE A 660 -30.70 -19.45 11.70
C PHE A 660 -29.97 -20.79 11.74
N VAL A 661 -28.72 -20.80 12.21
CA VAL A 661 -27.91 -22.03 12.27
C VAL A 661 -27.52 -22.32 13.72
N ARG A 662 -28.00 -23.43 14.26
CA ARG A 662 -27.69 -23.91 15.61
C ARG A 662 -26.89 -25.20 15.51
N THR A 663 -25.69 -25.21 16.08
CA THR A 663 -24.99 -26.46 16.43
C THR A 663 -25.34 -26.85 17.87
N GLY A 664 -25.16 -28.13 18.21
CA GLY A 664 -25.38 -28.60 19.58
C GLY A 664 -26.83 -28.97 19.87
N VAL A 665 -27.07 -29.47 21.08
CA VAL A 665 -28.36 -30.02 21.48
C VAL A 665 -29.40 -28.90 21.67
N ALA A 666 -30.64 -29.16 21.26
CA ALA A 666 -31.80 -28.32 21.55
C ALA A 666 -33.05 -29.19 21.71
N SER A 667 -33.90 -28.88 22.68
CA SER A 667 -35.20 -29.55 22.79
C SER A 667 -36.20 -29.01 21.76
N ARG A 668 -37.17 -29.84 21.37
CA ARG A 668 -38.32 -29.38 20.56
C ARG A 668 -38.99 -28.13 21.14
N GLY A 669 -39.11 -28.04 22.47
CA GLY A 669 -39.72 -26.90 23.16
C GLY A 669 -38.94 -25.60 22.96
N GLU A 670 -37.62 -25.64 23.09
CA GLU A 670 -36.75 -24.48 22.84
C GLU A 670 -36.81 -24.02 21.39
N VAL A 671 -36.84 -24.96 20.43
CA VAL A 671 -36.99 -24.65 19.00
C VAL A 671 -38.30 -23.91 18.73
N CYS A 672 -39.42 -24.43 19.23
CA CYS A 672 -40.73 -23.78 19.08
C CYS A 672 -40.75 -22.39 19.73
N ASN A 673 -40.14 -22.25 20.92
CA ASN A 673 -40.07 -20.97 21.62
C ASN A 673 -39.26 -19.93 20.83
N LEU A 674 -38.08 -20.32 20.32
CA LEU A 674 -37.27 -19.45 19.47
C LEU A 674 -38.04 -18.97 18.24
N GLN A 675 -38.69 -19.87 17.51
CA GLN A 675 -39.49 -19.53 16.34
C GLN A 675 -40.61 -18.54 16.69
N SER A 676 -41.34 -18.75 17.80
CA SER A 676 -42.38 -17.84 18.27
C SER A 676 -41.83 -16.46 18.61
N ARG A 677 -40.75 -16.39 19.41
CA ARG A 677 -40.16 -15.12 19.86
C ARG A 677 -39.55 -14.32 18.71
N MET A 678 -38.95 -14.99 17.74
CA MET A 678 -38.46 -14.34 16.52
C MET A 678 -39.61 -13.70 15.74
N GLN A 679 -40.74 -14.41 15.58
CA GLN A 679 -41.90 -13.89 14.86
C GLN A 679 -42.58 -12.73 15.61
N GLU A 680 -42.62 -12.78 16.94
CA GLU A 680 -43.12 -11.70 17.80
C GLU A 680 -42.26 -10.43 17.65
N ARG A 681 -40.93 -10.58 17.67
CA ARG A 681 -39.99 -9.45 17.58
C ARG A 681 -39.86 -8.88 16.17
N TYR A 682 -39.90 -9.74 15.16
CA TYR A 682 -39.77 -9.36 13.75
C TYR A 682 -41.01 -9.81 12.95
N PRO A 683 -42.11 -9.04 13.01
CA PRO A 683 -43.32 -9.36 12.26
C PRO A 683 -43.04 -9.45 10.76
N GLY A 684 -43.40 -10.59 10.15
CA GLY A 684 -43.19 -10.84 8.72
C GLY A 684 -41.85 -11.46 8.35
N LEU A 685 -41.00 -11.77 9.34
CA LEU A 685 -39.74 -12.48 9.13
C LEU A 685 -39.96 -13.83 8.43
N LYS A 686 -39.27 -14.05 7.32
CA LYS A 686 -39.22 -15.34 6.63
C LYS A 686 -37.96 -16.08 7.08
N ALA A 687 -38.04 -16.80 8.19
CA ALA A 687 -36.89 -17.50 8.76
C ALA A 687 -37.03 -19.03 8.69
N ARG A 688 -35.89 -19.71 8.55
CA ARG A 688 -35.74 -21.15 8.72
C ARG A 688 -34.69 -21.43 9.80
N LEU A 689 -34.92 -22.41 10.67
CA LEU A 689 -33.91 -22.88 11.63
C LEU A 689 -33.26 -24.18 11.12
N LEU A 690 -31.95 -24.18 10.99
CA LEU A 690 -31.11 -25.34 10.74
C LEU A 690 -30.45 -25.76 12.06
N LEU A 691 -30.87 -26.91 12.59
CA LEU A 691 -30.24 -27.56 13.74
C LEU A 691 -29.28 -28.65 13.27
N ILE A 692 -28.05 -28.61 13.74
CA ILE A 692 -27.00 -29.59 13.47
C ILE A 692 -26.57 -30.21 14.80
N SER A 693 -27.01 -31.45 15.03
CA SER A 693 -26.76 -32.15 16.30
C SER A 693 -26.79 -33.66 16.11
N GLU A 694 -26.31 -34.42 17.10
CA GLU A 694 -26.38 -35.88 17.06
C GLU A 694 -27.75 -36.45 17.50
N GLN A 695 -28.73 -35.59 17.83
CA GLN A 695 -30.06 -36.00 18.27
C GLN A 695 -30.81 -36.82 17.21
N GLU A 696 -31.82 -37.59 17.64
CA GLU A 696 -32.70 -38.29 16.71
C GLU A 696 -33.64 -37.30 16.01
N THR A 697 -33.62 -37.27 14.67
CA THR A 697 -34.46 -36.36 13.87
C THR A 697 -35.96 -36.49 14.17
N SER A 698 -36.40 -37.66 14.65
CA SER A 698 -37.81 -37.92 14.97
C SER A 698 -38.39 -37.00 16.04
N GLU A 699 -37.56 -36.44 16.95
CA GLU A 699 -37.96 -35.45 17.95
C GLU A 699 -38.59 -34.19 17.30
N PHE A 700 -38.08 -33.83 16.13
CA PHE A 700 -38.42 -32.59 15.44
C PHE A 700 -39.45 -32.76 14.32
N ASN A 701 -40.02 -33.96 14.17
CA ASN A 701 -41.00 -34.24 13.12
C ASN A 701 -42.18 -33.25 13.15
N GLY A 702 -42.60 -32.80 11.97
CA GLY A 702 -43.73 -31.90 11.79
C GLY A 702 -43.49 -30.43 12.17
N LEU A 703 -42.27 -30.03 12.55
CA LEU A 703 -41.93 -28.62 12.68
C LEU A 703 -41.88 -27.95 11.29
N LYS A 704 -42.46 -26.76 11.18
CA LYS A 704 -42.39 -25.93 9.97
C LYS A 704 -41.14 -25.08 9.99
N ASP A 705 -40.65 -24.72 8.80
CA ASP A 705 -39.49 -23.86 8.61
C ASP A 705 -38.28 -24.28 9.47
N PHE A 706 -38.08 -25.60 9.52
CA PHE A 706 -37.08 -26.24 10.36
C PHE A 706 -36.41 -27.38 9.59
N VAL A 707 -35.09 -27.49 9.73
CA VAL A 707 -34.26 -28.57 9.15
C VAL A 707 -33.36 -29.10 10.25
N HIS A 708 -33.36 -30.43 10.43
CA HIS A 708 -32.40 -31.10 11.30
C HIS A 708 -31.43 -31.92 10.47
N VAL A 709 -30.14 -31.73 10.72
CA VAL A 709 -29.06 -32.54 10.13
C VAL A 709 -28.34 -33.26 11.26
N ARG A 710 -28.32 -34.59 11.16
CA ARG A 710 -27.65 -35.44 12.14
C ARG A 710 -26.15 -35.48 11.88
N GLU A 711 -25.43 -34.48 12.38
CA GLU A 711 -23.98 -34.32 12.24
C GLU A 711 -23.42 -33.62 13.50
N SER A 712 -22.09 -33.69 13.70
CA SER A 712 -21.40 -33.01 14.80
C SER A 712 -20.13 -32.32 14.30
N PHE A 713 -19.92 -31.09 14.78
CA PHE A 713 -18.77 -30.27 14.45
C PHE A 713 -18.10 -29.79 15.74
N ASP A 714 -17.11 -30.56 16.18
CA ASP A 714 -16.35 -30.25 17.39
C ASP A 714 -15.36 -29.10 17.12
N PRO A 715 -15.56 -27.92 17.73
CA PRO A 715 -14.69 -26.77 17.50
C PRO A 715 -13.28 -26.98 18.04
N ASP A 716 -13.11 -27.71 19.13
CA ASP A 716 -11.80 -27.93 19.76
C ASP A 716 -10.94 -28.81 18.84
N ARG A 717 -11.54 -29.88 18.29
CA ARG A 717 -10.88 -30.70 17.27
C ARG A 717 -10.60 -29.95 15.97
N MET A 718 -11.49 -29.03 15.55
CA MET A 718 -11.22 -28.18 14.37
C MET A 718 -10.00 -27.27 14.57
N TYR A 719 -9.72 -26.86 15.81
CA TYR A 719 -8.49 -26.12 16.14
C TYR A 719 -7.24 -27.00 16.04
N GLU A 720 -7.32 -28.25 16.52
CA GLU A 720 -6.18 -29.16 16.60
C GLU A 720 -5.85 -29.89 15.28
N ASP A 721 -6.85 -30.15 14.43
CA ASP A 721 -6.73 -30.96 13.21
C ASP A 721 -7.26 -30.20 11.98
N MET A 722 -6.32 -29.69 11.17
CA MET A 722 -6.62 -28.95 9.94
C MET A 722 -7.39 -29.80 8.90
N ASN A 723 -7.11 -31.11 8.81
CA ASN A 723 -7.80 -31.99 7.87
C ASN A 723 -9.24 -32.23 8.30
N TYR A 724 -9.46 -32.44 9.60
CA TYR A 724 -10.81 -32.51 10.17
C TYR A 724 -11.57 -31.22 9.89
N TRP A 725 -10.98 -30.05 10.13
CA TRP A 725 -11.63 -28.77 9.87
C TRP A 725 -12.00 -28.58 8.39
N ILE A 726 -11.10 -28.92 7.46
CA ILE A 726 -11.38 -28.88 6.01
C ILE A 726 -12.57 -29.79 5.67
N ASN A 727 -12.58 -31.02 6.18
CA ASN A 727 -13.67 -31.97 5.95
C ASN A 727 -15.00 -31.46 6.52
N CYS A 728 -15.00 -30.89 7.72
CA CYS A 728 -16.20 -30.28 8.32
C CYS A 728 -16.69 -29.10 7.47
N ALA A 729 -15.80 -28.25 6.97
CA ALA A 729 -16.14 -27.12 6.11
C ALA A 729 -16.77 -27.58 4.79
N HIS A 730 -16.26 -28.65 4.16
CA HIS A 730 -16.88 -29.23 2.96
C HIS A 730 -18.28 -29.77 3.24
N ARG A 731 -18.49 -30.52 4.34
CA ARG A 731 -19.82 -31.01 4.72
C ARG A 731 -20.78 -29.87 5.03
N PHE A 732 -20.32 -28.88 5.79
CA PHE A 732 -21.11 -27.71 6.15
C PHE A 732 -21.53 -26.91 4.92
N ARG A 733 -20.64 -26.72 3.93
CA ARG A 733 -20.99 -26.13 2.63
C ARG A 733 -22.10 -26.92 1.94
N GLY A 734 -21.97 -28.25 1.86
CA GLY A 734 -23.00 -29.10 1.26
C GLY A 734 -24.36 -29.03 1.99
N ILE A 735 -24.34 -28.90 3.33
CA ILE A 735 -25.56 -28.67 4.12
C ILE A 735 -26.21 -27.33 3.74
N LEU A 736 -25.44 -26.24 3.69
CA LEU A 736 -25.94 -24.92 3.30
C LEU A 736 -26.52 -24.92 1.88
N GLU A 737 -25.82 -25.56 0.93
CA GLU A 737 -26.29 -25.73 -0.44
C GLU A 737 -27.60 -26.52 -0.49
N SER A 738 -27.74 -27.57 0.33
CA SER A 738 -28.97 -28.38 0.41
C SER A 738 -30.20 -27.59 0.87
N VAL A 739 -29.99 -26.50 1.62
CA VAL A 739 -31.06 -25.59 2.08
C VAL A 739 -31.20 -24.32 1.25
N GLY A 740 -30.48 -24.23 0.11
CA GLY A 740 -30.57 -23.12 -0.87
C GLY A 740 -29.60 -21.97 -0.65
N VAL A 741 -28.62 -22.12 0.25
CA VAL A 741 -27.64 -21.07 0.54
C VAL A 741 -26.35 -21.31 -0.25
N THR A 742 -26.00 -20.35 -1.10
CA THR A 742 -24.80 -20.37 -1.96
C THR A 742 -24.14 -18.99 -1.92
N ALA A 743 -22.90 -18.86 -2.39
CA ALA A 743 -22.22 -17.56 -2.49
C ALA A 743 -23.03 -16.51 -3.28
N ARG A 744 -23.84 -16.96 -4.24
CA ARG A 744 -24.74 -16.13 -5.05
C ARG A 744 -25.91 -15.59 -4.21
N SER A 745 -26.54 -16.44 -3.38
CA SER A 745 -27.72 -16.07 -2.57
C SER A 745 -27.38 -15.42 -1.23
N LEU A 746 -26.11 -15.18 -0.89
CA LEU A 746 -25.76 -14.54 0.39
C LEU A 746 -26.27 -13.09 0.45
N TYR A 747 -27.00 -12.78 1.51
CA TYR A 747 -27.28 -11.40 1.91
C TYR A 747 -26.07 -10.82 2.65
N TRP A 748 -25.54 -9.68 2.19
CA TRP A 748 -24.46 -8.98 2.89
C TRP A 748 -24.96 -7.76 3.62
N CYS A 749 -25.07 -7.87 4.94
CA CYS A 749 -25.51 -6.75 5.78
C CYS A 749 -24.49 -5.59 5.70
N PRO A 750 -24.92 -4.32 5.62
CA PRO A 750 -24.00 -3.18 5.64
C PRO A 750 -23.21 -3.09 6.95
N ASN A 751 -22.00 -2.54 6.88
CA ASN A 751 -21.17 -2.31 8.08
C ASN A 751 -21.58 -1.03 8.84
N ASP A 752 -21.87 0.05 8.11
CA ASP A 752 -22.42 1.29 8.67
C ASP A 752 -23.93 1.36 8.40
N LEU A 753 -24.70 0.99 9.43
CA LEU A 753 -26.16 0.99 9.37
C LEU A 753 -26.73 2.42 9.31
N LYS A 754 -26.02 3.44 9.79
CA LYS A 754 -26.48 4.83 9.72
C LYS A 754 -26.35 5.35 8.29
N GLU A 755 -25.26 5.02 7.60
CA GLU A 755 -25.08 5.31 6.18
C GLU A 755 -26.18 4.61 5.37
N ALA A 756 -26.37 3.30 5.59
CA ALA A 756 -27.39 2.51 4.91
C ALA A 756 -28.81 3.07 5.11
N GLU A 757 -29.17 3.48 6.33
CA GLU A 757 -30.48 4.06 6.65
C GLU A 757 -30.67 5.43 5.99
N LYS A 758 -29.67 6.31 6.02
CA LYS A 758 -29.71 7.61 5.32
C LYS A 758 -29.89 7.43 3.82
N GLU A 759 -29.19 6.47 3.22
CA GLU A 759 -29.28 6.16 1.80
C GLU A 759 -30.64 5.57 1.42
N ARG A 760 -31.24 4.75 2.29
CA ARG A 760 -32.62 4.24 2.13
C ARG A 760 -33.66 5.36 2.16
N GLN A 761 -33.52 6.33 3.05
CA GLN A 761 -34.44 7.46 3.15
C GLN A 761 -34.38 8.37 1.92
N LYS A 762 -33.20 8.51 1.30
CA LYS A 762 -33.03 9.26 0.04
C LYS A 762 -33.71 8.57 -1.15
N SER A 763 -33.59 7.25 -1.28
CA SER A 763 -34.20 6.52 -2.41
C SER A 763 -35.73 6.49 -2.36
N VAL A 764 -36.33 6.61 -1.17
CA VAL A 764 -37.79 6.75 -1.00
C VAL A 764 -38.27 8.16 -1.35
N GLY A 765 -37.44 9.19 -1.16
CA GLY A 765 -37.76 10.58 -1.49
C GLY A 765 -37.78 10.88 -2.99
N GLU A 766 -36.88 10.26 -3.76
CA GLU A 766 -36.76 10.47 -5.22
C GLU A 766 -37.84 9.74 -6.04
N GLY A 767 -38.61 8.82 -5.44
CA GLY A 767 -39.69 8.08 -6.11
C GLY A 767 -41.02 8.83 -6.29
N SER A 768 -41.08 10.13 -5.96
CA SER A 768 -42.35 10.88 -5.89
C SER A 768 -42.51 12.08 -6.84
N GLU A 769 -41.52 12.38 -7.70
CA GLU A 769 -41.68 13.41 -8.74
C GLU A 769 -41.68 12.80 -10.14
N SER A 770 -42.87 12.76 -10.75
CA SER A 770 -43.04 12.48 -12.18
C SER A 770 -42.53 13.67 -13.00
N SER A 771 -41.39 13.54 -13.66
CA SER A 771 -40.98 14.49 -14.70
C SER A 771 -41.24 13.91 -16.09
N SER A 772 -42.27 14.45 -16.74
CA SER A 772 -42.56 14.30 -18.17
C SER A 772 -41.37 14.77 -19.03
N PRO A 773 -41.18 14.22 -20.24
CA PRO A 773 -40.09 14.62 -21.12
C PRO A 773 -40.46 15.87 -21.91
N GLU A 774 -39.57 16.87 -21.93
CA GLU A 774 -39.58 17.93 -22.95
C GLU A 774 -38.24 17.97 -23.71
N PRO A 775 -38.25 18.42 -24.98
CA PRO A 775 -37.42 17.84 -26.02
C PRO A 775 -36.12 18.57 -26.30
N ASP A 776 -35.20 17.82 -26.90
CA ASP A 776 -33.94 18.25 -27.50
C ASP A 776 -34.06 19.52 -28.36
N SER A 777 -33.10 20.45 -28.18
CA SER A 777 -32.56 21.20 -29.31
C SER A 777 -31.13 21.69 -29.08
N ASN A 778 -30.36 21.55 -30.16
CA ASN A 778 -29.11 22.23 -30.53
C ASN A 778 -27.76 21.65 -30.08
N SER A 779 -27.28 20.78 -30.97
CA SER A 779 -25.91 20.60 -31.42
C SER A 779 -25.02 21.85 -31.36
N LYS A 780 -23.92 21.74 -30.62
CA LYS A 780 -22.63 22.32 -31.02
C LYS A 780 -21.52 21.33 -30.67
N THR A 781 -20.89 20.81 -31.71
CA THR A 781 -19.72 19.95 -31.68
C THR A 781 -18.54 20.74 -31.11
N GLN A 782 -18.15 20.45 -29.88
CA GLN A 782 -16.83 20.73 -29.35
C GLN A 782 -16.30 19.42 -28.78
N ALA A 783 -15.23 18.90 -29.37
CA ALA A 783 -14.46 17.79 -28.83
C ALA A 783 -13.76 18.30 -27.56
N THR A 784 -14.44 18.22 -26.43
CA THR A 784 -13.84 18.38 -25.11
C THR A 784 -13.38 17.00 -24.66
N MET A 785 -12.06 16.79 -24.58
CA MET A 785 -11.52 15.73 -23.74
C MET A 785 -12.01 15.99 -22.32
N GLN A 786 -13.06 15.31 -21.89
CA GLN A 786 -13.40 15.24 -20.47
C GLN A 786 -12.28 14.47 -19.79
N THR A 787 -11.38 15.21 -19.16
CA THR A 787 -10.50 14.71 -18.11
C THR A 787 -11.39 14.08 -17.03
N SER A 788 -11.53 12.76 -17.05
CA SER A 788 -12.11 12.05 -15.92
C SER A 788 -11.26 12.36 -14.69
N GLU A 789 -11.85 12.92 -13.64
CA GLU A 789 -11.20 13.08 -12.35
C GLU A 789 -10.79 11.70 -11.83
N VAL A 790 -9.52 11.35 -12.03
CA VAL A 790 -8.90 10.19 -11.42
C VAL A 790 -8.60 10.55 -9.97
N VAL A 791 -9.47 10.07 -9.09
CA VAL A 791 -9.38 10.14 -7.64
C VAL A 791 -8.22 9.21 -7.21
N LYS A 792 -6.99 9.76 -7.13
CA LYS A 792 -5.75 9.08 -6.67
C LYS A 792 -5.74 9.00 -5.13
N PHE A 793 -5.74 7.80 -4.53
CA PHE A 793 -5.66 7.68 -3.07
C PHE A 793 -4.78 6.52 -2.58
N SER A 794 -4.30 6.70 -1.35
CA SER A 794 -3.19 6.00 -0.71
C SER A 794 -3.47 4.54 -0.35
N HIS A 795 -2.43 3.73 -0.50
CA HIS A 795 -2.27 2.36 -0.03
C HIS A 795 -2.57 2.23 1.49
N ALA A 796 -3.80 1.83 1.79
CA ALA A 796 -4.16 1.20 3.06
C ALA A 796 -5.32 0.26 2.77
N ASN A 797 -5.05 -0.94 2.20
CA ASN A 797 -5.97 -2.10 2.18
C ASN A 797 -5.35 -3.36 1.53
N LEU A 798 -4.02 -3.50 1.56
CA LEU A 798 -3.38 -4.80 1.42
C LEU A 798 -2.94 -5.23 2.81
N TYR A 799 -3.50 -6.35 3.29
CA TYR A 799 -3.34 -6.93 4.63
C TYR A 799 -4.19 -6.34 5.76
N GLU A 800 -5.43 -6.83 5.87
CA GLU A 800 -6.05 -7.13 7.17
C GLU A 800 -7.09 -8.25 6.96
N LEU A 801 -6.66 -9.50 7.24
CA LEU A 801 -7.45 -10.70 7.59
C LEU A 801 -6.67 -12.02 7.42
N HIS A 802 -5.34 -11.98 7.21
CA HIS A 802 -4.51 -13.19 7.19
C HIS A 802 -3.41 -13.27 8.26
N GLN A 803 -3.50 -12.48 9.33
CA GLN A 803 -2.71 -12.68 10.55
C GLN A 803 -3.55 -12.46 11.82
N GLU A 804 -4.55 -13.30 12.05
CA GLU A 804 -4.55 -14.00 13.35
C GLU A 804 -3.81 -15.30 13.08
N GLN A 805 -2.47 -15.28 13.18
CA GLN A 805 -1.80 -16.48 13.61
C GLN A 805 -2.47 -16.84 14.94
N ILE A 806 -3.30 -17.87 14.92
CA ILE A 806 -3.55 -18.69 16.10
C ILE A 806 -2.14 -19.04 16.58
N LYS A 807 -1.65 -18.34 17.61
CA LYS A 807 -0.40 -18.69 18.27
C LYS A 807 -0.56 -20.15 18.71
N PRO A 808 0.23 -21.09 18.18
CA PRO A 808 0.38 -22.38 18.81
C PRO A 808 1.23 -22.17 20.07
N GLU A 809 0.95 -22.95 21.12
CA GLU A 809 1.71 -23.09 22.38
C GLU A 809 1.38 -22.01 23.45
N ALA A 810 1.00 -22.34 24.69
CA ALA A 810 1.26 -23.54 25.47
C ALA A 810 0.03 -23.99 26.28
N ILE A 811 -0.35 -25.26 26.12
CA ILE A 811 -0.97 -26.06 27.18
C ILE A 811 0.15 -26.42 28.15
N GLY A 812 -0.04 -26.11 29.43
CA GLY A 812 0.82 -26.56 30.51
C GLY A 812 0.06 -26.54 31.84
N ALA A 813 -0.58 -27.68 32.13
CA ALA A 813 -1.23 -28.11 33.37
C ALA A 813 -2.57 -27.45 33.75
#